data_AF-A0A8P0P7B2-F1
#
_entry.id   AF-A0A8P0P7B2-F1
#
_cell.length_a   1.000
_cell.length_b   1.000
_cell.length_c   1.000
_cell.angle_alpha   90.00
_cell.angle_beta   90.00
_cell.angle_gamma   90.00
#
_symmetry.space_group_name_H-M   'P 1'
#
loop_
_entity.id
_entity.type
_entity.pdbx_description
1 polymer ?
#
loop_
_entity_poly.entity_id
_entity_poly.type
_entity_poly.pdbx_seq_one_letter_code
_entity_poly.pdbx_strand_id
1 'polypeptide(L)'
;MPKAISDLVLSGPLPAILLDWWWDRAGHLCWKGRCGCCGIPPSPPPPGAPRGGAGLPGRGRAGAFPRDSNPELVSAPLGRPRPLSRSRSLTRECGPRVQALDRGTPSFSEAPDQALPWPDVGRSGNYRRSCSGWTMAPPRNVVKIAVQKPDAIPQLIRLDQAKPLAAVVKEVCDAWSLSHSERYALQFADGHRRYITENNRTEIKNGSILCLSTAPDLEAERLLSGLQSGSRERRRETLQHLVLLAPDVTFAQEVISRDGLQRLGTIIEDGDDLGEVLTLTLRAFLELMEHGMVSWETLSIPFIRKVVSYVNMNLMDASVQPLALRLLESVTLSSPALGQLVKSEVPLDRLLVHLQVMNQQLQTKAMALLTALLQGASPTERKHMLDYLWQRNLRQFIYKNIIHSATPLGDEMAHHLYVLQALTLGLLEPRMRTPLDPYSPEQREQLQALRQAAFESEGESLGAGLSADRRRSLCAREFRKLGFSNSNPAQDLERVPPGLLALDNMLYFSRHAPSAYSRFVLENSSREDKHECPFARSSIQLTVLLCELLRVGEPCEWDWAQRVWERGTEGQRGPGAAHTFSLSPSCPPAPGSETAQDFSPMFFGQDQSFHELFCVSIQLLNKTWKEMRATQEDFDKVIQVVREQLARTLALKPSSLELFRTKVNALPYGEVLRLRQTERLHQEGTLAPPILELREKLKPELMGLIRQQRLLRLCEGTLFRKISSRRRQDKLWFCCLSPNHKVLQYGDVEEGASPPTLESLPEQLPVADIKALLTGKDCPHVREKGSGKQNKDLYELAFSVSYDHGEEEAYLNFIAPSKREFHLWTDGLSALLGSPMGSEQTRLDLEQLLTMETKLRLLELENVPIPEQPPPIPPPPTNFNFCYDCSITEP
;
A
#
# COMPACT_ATOMS: atom_id res chain seq x y z
N MET A 1 28.55 19.79 13.23
CA MET A 1 27.14 19.69 12.81
C MET A 1 26.95 19.20 11.36
N PRO A 2 27.25 19.93 10.26
CA PRO A 2 26.71 19.58 8.94
C PRO A 2 27.11 18.19 8.40
N LYS A 3 28.35 17.74 8.65
CA LYS A 3 28.90 16.54 8.02
C LYS A 3 28.26 15.24 8.52
N ALA A 4 28.13 15.08 9.85
CA ALA A 4 27.46 13.93 10.44
C ALA A 4 25.95 13.84 10.08
N ILE A 5 25.31 14.97 9.80
CA ILE A 5 23.91 15.01 9.31
C ILE A 5 23.85 14.53 7.85
N SER A 6 24.83 14.90 7.02
CA SER A 6 24.93 14.42 5.63
C SER A 6 24.97 12.89 5.54
N ASP A 7 25.66 12.24 6.48
CA ASP A 7 25.84 10.78 6.46
C ASP A 7 24.60 10.01 6.93
N LEU A 8 23.69 10.63 7.71
CA LEU A 8 22.36 10.05 8.02
C LEU A 8 21.33 10.24 6.89
N VAL A 9 21.43 11.32 6.12
CA VAL A 9 20.39 11.69 5.12
C VAL A 9 20.48 10.86 3.83
N LEU A 10 21.53 10.04 3.65
CA LEU A 10 21.75 9.22 2.45
C LEU A 10 20.91 7.93 2.37
N SER A 11 19.96 7.69 3.29
CA SER A 11 19.17 6.46 3.38
C SER A 11 17.66 6.66 3.15
N GLY A 12 17.27 7.10 1.95
CA GLY A 12 15.88 7.14 1.49
C GLY A 12 15.07 8.35 1.97
N PRO A 13 13.75 8.39 1.70
CA PRO A 13 12.88 9.46 2.19
C PRO A 13 12.73 9.35 3.71
N LEU A 14 13.05 10.44 4.43
CA LEU A 14 12.86 10.52 5.88
C LEU A 14 11.38 10.34 6.22
N PRO A 15 11.02 9.47 7.19
CA PRO A 15 9.66 9.38 7.72
C PRO A 15 9.15 10.75 8.18
N ALA A 16 7.89 11.08 7.85
CA ALA A 16 7.31 12.40 8.11
C ALA A 16 7.43 12.83 9.59
N ILE A 17 7.30 11.88 10.53
CA ILE A 17 7.47 12.13 11.96
C ILE A 17 8.84 12.69 12.34
N LEU A 18 9.90 12.42 11.57
CA LEU A 18 11.23 13.02 11.79
C LEU A 18 11.31 14.47 11.31
N LEU A 19 10.53 14.84 10.30
CA LEU A 19 10.40 16.24 9.84
C LEU A 19 9.61 17.03 10.87
N ASP A 20 8.46 16.52 11.34
CA ASP A 20 7.64 17.17 12.36
C ASP A 20 8.41 17.38 13.67
N TRP A 21 9.10 16.33 14.14
CA TRP A 21 9.99 16.36 15.31
C TRP A 21 11.15 17.37 15.13
N TRP A 22 11.68 17.54 13.92
CA TRP A 22 12.76 18.51 13.65
C TRP A 22 12.22 19.95 13.61
N TRP A 23 11.02 20.17 13.06
CA TRP A 23 10.35 21.47 13.03
C TRP A 23 10.00 21.98 14.43
N ASP A 24 9.42 21.14 15.28
CA ASP A 24 9.10 21.49 16.67
C ASP A 24 10.38 21.90 17.43
N ARG A 25 11.44 21.10 17.29
CA ARG A 25 12.73 21.38 17.92
C ARG A 25 13.43 22.63 17.35
N ALA A 26 13.31 22.88 16.05
CA ALA A 26 13.79 24.12 15.42
C ALA A 26 13.04 25.35 15.95
N GLY A 27 11.72 25.23 16.18
CA GLY A 27 10.91 26.25 16.86
C GLY A 27 11.42 26.55 18.28
N HIS A 28 11.66 25.51 19.08
CA HIS A 28 12.20 25.63 20.43
C HIS A 28 13.62 26.24 20.49
N LEU A 29 14.49 25.94 19.51
CA LEU A 29 15.80 26.57 19.38
C LEU A 29 15.68 28.05 18.98
N CYS A 30 14.78 28.38 18.04
CA CYS A 30 14.53 29.75 17.60
C CYS A 30 13.99 30.63 18.75
N TRP A 31 13.14 30.08 19.63
CA TRP A 31 12.62 30.82 20.79
C TRP A 31 13.65 31.15 21.88
N LYS A 32 14.81 30.47 21.91
CA LYS A 32 15.95 30.86 22.78
C LYS A 32 16.87 31.91 22.14
N GLY A 33 16.65 32.30 20.88
CA GLY A 33 17.51 33.23 20.14
C GLY A 33 16.81 34.53 19.72
N ARG A 34 16.47 35.42 20.66
CA ARG A 34 15.98 36.77 20.31
C ARG A 34 17.11 37.70 19.83
N CYS A 35 17.42 37.64 18.54
CA CYS A 35 17.83 38.82 17.77
C CYS A 35 16.75 39.09 16.72
N GLY A 36 16.15 40.28 16.75
CA GLY A 36 14.94 40.57 15.98
C GLY A 36 15.23 41.04 14.55
N CYS A 37 14.54 40.45 13.56
CA CYS A 37 14.17 41.14 12.33
C CYS A 37 13.02 40.43 11.60
N CYS A 38 12.01 41.21 11.21
CA CYS A 38 11.01 41.02 10.14
C CYS A 38 10.63 39.57 9.71
N GLY A 39 9.42 39.14 10.06
CA GLY A 39 8.76 37.98 9.43
C GLY A 39 7.92 38.39 8.20
N ILE A 40 8.08 37.68 7.09
CA ILE A 40 7.17 37.67 5.92
C ILE A 40 7.10 36.22 5.40
N PRO A 41 5.92 35.61 5.22
CA PRO A 41 5.80 34.28 4.64
C PRO A 41 5.99 34.31 3.10
N PRO A 42 6.62 33.29 2.49
CA PRO A 42 6.76 33.22 1.04
C PRO A 42 5.41 32.87 0.36
N SER A 43 5.06 33.61 -0.68
CA SER A 43 3.89 33.34 -1.54
C SER A 43 4.21 32.32 -2.65
N PRO A 44 3.21 31.55 -3.13
CA PRO A 44 3.42 30.55 -4.18
C PRO A 44 3.56 31.18 -5.59
N PRO A 45 4.28 30.53 -6.52
CA PRO A 45 4.45 31.02 -7.89
C PRO A 45 3.25 30.69 -8.82
N PRO A 46 2.89 31.57 -9.77
CA PRO A 46 1.84 31.31 -10.77
C PRO A 46 2.33 30.51 -12.00
N PRO A 47 1.42 29.89 -12.78
CA PRO A 47 1.78 28.97 -13.88
C PRO A 47 1.80 29.59 -15.29
N GLY A 48 2.66 29.05 -16.17
CA GLY A 48 2.70 29.31 -17.62
C GLY A 48 3.48 30.57 -18.05
N ALA A 49 4.02 30.68 -19.27
CA ALA A 49 4.10 29.71 -20.37
C ALA A 49 5.39 29.91 -21.23
N PRO A 50 5.43 29.67 -22.56
CA PRO A 50 6.35 28.70 -23.17
C PRO A 50 7.72 29.27 -23.61
N ARG A 51 8.65 28.36 -23.93
CA ARG A 51 9.78 28.63 -24.84
C ARG A 51 9.89 27.53 -25.90
N GLY A 52 9.78 27.92 -27.17
CA GLY A 52 10.14 27.06 -28.30
C GLY A 52 11.65 26.92 -28.44
N GLY A 53 12.11 25.83 -29.06
CA GLY A 53 13.54 25.56 -29.28
C GLY A 53 14.02 25.85 -30.71
N ALA A 54 15.32 26.11 -30.85
CA ALA A 54 16.10 25.98 -32.08
C ALA A 54 17.61 26.04 -31.77
N GLY A 55 18.45 25.46 -32.63
CA GLY A 55 19.82 25.97 -32.83
C GLY A 55 20.98 25.43 -31.98
N LEU A 56 21.38 24.17 -32.23
CA LEU A 56 22.83 23.88 -32.40
C LEU A 56 23.27 24.41 -33.79
N PRO A 57 24.58 24.55 -34.14
CA PRO A 57 25.78 24.00 -33.48
C PRO A 57 26.97 24.99 -33.30
N GLY A 58 28.09 24.55 -32.74
CA GLY A 58 29.36 25.31 -32.79
C GLY A 58 30.56 24.64 -32.09
N ARG A 59 31.58 24.23 -32.86
CA ARG A 59 32.84 23.66 -32.35
C ARG A 59 33.74 24.72 -31.70
N GLY A 60 34.48 24.40 -30.64
CA GLY A 60 35.58 25.23 -30.14
C GLY A 60 36.48 24.49 -29.12
N ARG A 61 37.78 24.35 -29.41
CA ARG A 61 38.76 23.69 -28.54
C ARG A 61 39.43 24.68 -27.57
N ALA A 62 39.61 24.24 -26.33
CA ALA A 62 40.78 24.42 -25.44
C ALA A 62 41.31 25.83 -25.09
N GLY A 63 41.89 25.95 -23.89
CA GLY A 63 42.94 26.95 -23.62
C GLY A 63 42.86 27.67 -22.26
N ALA A 64 43.62 27.17 -21.30
CA ALA A 64 44.32 27.90 -20.22
C ALA A 64 43.66 29.10 -19.49
N PHE A 65 43.57 28.95 -18.16
CA PHE A 65 43.80 30.01 -17.15
C PHE A 65 45.03 30.90 -17.49
N PRO A 66 45.11 32.20 -17.09
CA PRO A 66 45.12 32.53 -15.65
C PRO A 66 44.55 33.89 -15.16
N ARG A 67 44.06 33.85 -13.92
CA ARG A 67 44.27 34.74 -12.75
C ARG A 67 44.41 36.28 -12.83
N ASP A 68 43.83 36.87 -11.76
CA ASP A 68 44.28 37.99 -10.91
C ASP A 68 43.97 39.48 -11.26
N SER A 69 43.32 40.12 -10.27
CA SER A 69 43.43 41.53 -9.81
C SER A 69 42.77 42.70 -10.58
N ASN A 70 41.73 43.29 -9.94
CA ASN A 70 41.63 44.66 -9.35
C ASN A 70 42.37 45.89 -9.96
N PRO A 71 41.96 47.15 -9.65
CA PRO A 71 40.72 47.65 -9.02
C PRO A 71 40.10 48.92 -9.70
N GLU A 72 39.02 49.45 -9.07
CA GLU A 72 38.55 50.86 -8.97
C GLU A 72 38.83 51.95 -10.04
N LEU A 73 37.80 52.76 -10.36
CA LEU A 73 37.83 54.23 -10.16
C LEU A 73 36.45 54.94 -10.36
N VAL A 74 35.92 55.45 -9.24
CA VAL A 74 35.30 56.78 -9.01
C VAL A 74 34.78 57.60 -10.21
N SER A 75 33.51 58.02 -10.18
CA SER A 75 33.08 59.45 -10.14
C SER A 75 31.55 59.68 -10.23
N ALA A 76 31.12 60.87 -9.77
CA ALA A 76 29.79 61.49 -9.91
C ALA A 76 30.03 62.96 -10.39
N PRO A 77 29.09 63.95 -10.42
CA PRO A 77 27.68 63.98 -9.96
C PRO A 77 26.71 64.85 -10.83
N LEU A 78 25.54 65.21 -10.25
CA LEU A 78 24.65 66.38 -10.54
C LEU A 78 23.81 66.45 -11.84
N GLY A 79 22.54 66.83 -11.68
CA GLY A 79 21.63 67.25 -12.77
C GLY A 79 20.14 67.33 -12.37
N ARG A 80 19.54 68.52 -12.43
CA ARG A 80 18.09 68.81 -12.23
C ARG A 80 17.64 69.74 -13.39
N PRO A 81 16.36 69.76 -13.84
CA PRO A 81 15.27 70.34 -13.04
C PRO A 81 13.83 69.75 -13.28
N ARG A 82 12.83 70.54 -12.86
CA ARG A 82 11.36 70.34 -12.76
C ARG A 82 10.64 71.02 -13.97
N PRO A 83 9.30 70.89 -14.25
CA PRO A 83 8.24 71.30 -13.30
C PRO A 83 6.76 70.78 -13.41
N LEU A 84 6.04 70.85 -12.26
CA LEU A 84 4.60 71.18 -12.07
C LEU A 84 3.49 70.26 -12.69
N SER A 85 2.24 70.23 -12.19
CA SER A 85 1.53 71.15 -11.27
C SER A 85 0.45 70.49 -10.38
N ARG A 86 0.24 71.07 -9.17
CA ARG A 86 -1.03 71.29 -8.38
C ARG A 86 -2.05 70.13 -8.13
N SER A 87 -2.71 70.03 -6.96
CA SER A 87 -2.63 70.83 -5.71
C SER A 87 -3.34 70.23 -4.48
N ARG A 88 -2.67 70.36 -3.30
CA ARG A 88 -3.16 70.70 -1.93
C ARG A 88 -4.23 69.83 -1.21
N SER A 89 -4.17 69.62 0.12
CA SER A 89 -3.13 69.82 1.17
C SER A 89 -3.63 69.32 2.56
N LEU A 90 -2.76 69.37 3.60
CA LEU A 90 -2.99 69.07 5.04
C LEU A 90 -2.94 67.55 5.38
N THR A 91 -2.37 67.00 6.47
CA THR A 91 -1.77 67.46 7.78
C THR A 91 -2.79 67.81 8.89
N ARG A 92 -2.68 67.38 10.17
CA ARG A 92 -1.57 66.94 11.07
C ARG A 92 -1.95 65.70 11.93
N GLU A 93 -1.13 64.94 12.71
CA GLU A 93 0.31 64.91 13.12
C GLU A 93 0.54 65.03 14.66
N CYS A 94 1.25 64.05 15.26
CA CYS A 94 1.79 63.95 16.66
C CYS A 94 0.88 63.55 17.87
N GLY A 95 1.50 62.93 18.90
CA GLY A 95 0.94 62.48 20.21
C GLY A 95 1.47 63.31 21.41
N PRO A 96 1.83 62.76 22.61
CA PRO A 96 1.85 61.35 23.08
C PRO A 96 1.44 61.12 24.58
N ARG A 97 1.62 59.88 25.11
CA ARG A 97 2.05 59.46 26.49
C ARG A 97 1.51 60.17 27.77
N VAL A 98 1.04 59.39 28.78
CA VAL A 98 1.49 59.36 30.23
C VAL A 98 0.41 58.78 31.20
N GLN A 99 0.88 57.90 32.12
CA GLN A 99 0.37 57.45 33.44
C GLN A 99 -1.13 57.28 33.76
N ALA A 100 -1.42 56.17 34.46
CA ALA A 100 -2.43 56.12 35.52
C ALA A 100 -1.88 55.30 36.72
N LEU A 101 -1.97 55.88 37.92
CA LEU A 101 -1.92 55.17 39.21
C LEU A 101 -3.24 55.49 39.92
N ASP A 102 -3.91 54.51 40.55
CA ASP A 102 -3.71 54.32 42.00
C ASP A 102 -4.27 52.96 42.50
N ARG A 103 -3.91 52.65 43.76
CA ARG A 103 -4.37 51.62 44.74
C ARG A 103 -5.70 50.85 44.47
N GLY A 104 -5.88 49.61 44.95
CA GLY A 104 -4.98 48.76 45.77
C GLY A 104 -5.65 47.45 46.26
N THR A 105 -4.84 46.53 46.80
CA THR A 105 -5.19 45.19 47.38
C THR A 105 -5.25 45.26 48.93
N PRO A 106 -5.44 44.18 49.74
CA PRO A 106 -5.61 42.72 49.50
C PRO A 106 -7.00 42.19 49.99
N SER A 107 -7.33 40.96 50.47
CA SER A 107 -6.58 39.85 51.09
C SER A 107 -7.26 38.46 51.03
N PHE A 108 -6.41 37.42 51.16
CA PHE A 108 -6.48 36.20 52.00
C PHE A 108 -7.59 36.09 53.08
N SER A 109 -7.96 34.92 53.62
CA SER A 109 -7.89 33.47 53.24
C SER A 109 -8.28 32.64 54.49
N GLU A 110 -8.88 31.45 54.37
CA GLU A 110 -8.55 30.25 55.19
C GLU A 110 -9.43 29.02 54.85
N ALA A 111 -8.99 27.86 55.33
CA ALA A 111 -9.66 26.54 55.31
C ALA A 111 -10.12 26.21 56.77
N PRO A 112 -10.67 25.02 57.15
CA PRO A 112 -10.68 23.75 56.45
C PRO A 112 -12.01 22.95 56.57
N ASP A 113 -11.89 21.65 56.85
CA ASP A 113 -12.70 20.55 56.34
C ASP A 113 -13.74 19.97 57.35
N GLN A 114 -14.68 19.18 56.81
CA GLN A 114 -15.36 18.01 57.42
C GLN A 114 -16.53 18.09 58.45
N ALA A 115 -17.54 17.24 58.13
CA ALA A 115 -18.31 16.31 58.98
C ALA A 115 -19.64 16.70 59.69
N LEU A 116 -20.77 16.33 59.03
CA LEU A 116 -21.95 15.61 59.59
C LEU A 116 -22.86 16.34 60.64
N PRO A 117 -24.04 15.80 61.04
CA PRO A 117 -24.82 14.65 60.54
C PRO A 117 -26.31 14.96 60.15
N TRP A 118 -27.03 13.92 59.69
CA TRP A 118 -28.51 13.80 59.67
C TRP A 118 -29.01 13.20 61.03
N PRO A 119 -30.32 13.10 61.40
CA PRO A 119 -31.55 13.13 60.58
C PRO A 119 -32.76 13.91 61.23
N ASP A 120 -33.99 13.76 60.69
CA ASP A 120 -35.07 13.01 61.38
C ASP A 120 -36.31 12.73 60.47
N VAL A 121 -37.33 12.01 60.98
CA VAL A 121 -38.45 11.37 60.24
C VAL A 121 -39.83 11.95 60.59
N GLY A 122 -40.72 12.14 59.60
CA GLY A 122 -42.12 12.56 59.82
C GLY A 122 -43.11 12.15 58.72
N ARG A 123 -44.27 11.57 59.08
CA ARG A 123 -45.28 10.99 58.16
C ARG A 123 -46.47 11.93 57.85
N SER A 124 -47.11 11.64 56.70
CA SER A 124 -48.58 11.68 56.45
C SER A 124 -49.21 12.97 55.89
N GLY A 125 -50.12 12.82 54.92
CA GLY A 125 -51.00 13.88 54.41
C GLY A 125 -51.46 13.71 52.95
N ASN A 126 -52.63 13.13 52.70
CA ASN A 126 -53.22 13.03 51.35
C ASN A 126 -54.01 14.30 50.98
N TYR A 127 -53.96 14.78 49.71
CA TYR A 127 -55.06 14.66 48.73
C TYR A 127 -54.86 15.44 47.39
N ARG A 128 -55.21 14.77 46.28
CA ARG A 128 -55.70 15.26 44.96
C ARG A 128 -54.98 16.39 44.16
N ARG A 129 -54.48 15.93 42.99
CA ARG A 129 -54.71 16.44 41.61
C ARG A 129 -54.14 17.80 41.15
N SER A 130 -53.18 17.68 40.23
CA SER A 130 -53.20 18.25 38.87
C SER A 130 -52.93 19.75 38.64
N CYS A 131 -51.70 20.04 38.21
CA CYS A 131 -51.47 20.90 37.04
C CYS A 131 -50.46 20.22 36.10
N SER A 132 -50.73 20.24 34.79
CA SER A 132 -49.85 19.74 33.72
C SER A 132 -48.92 20.86 33.22
N GLY A 133 -47.65 20.56 32.94
CA GLY A 133 -46.66 21.62 32.74
C GLY A 133 -45.36 21.31 31.98
N TRP A 134 -45.27 20.21 31.23
CA TRP A 134 -44.09 19.82 30.41
C TRP A 134 -42.81 19.53 31.26
N THR A 135 -41.78 18.84 30.77
CA THR A 135 -41.48 18.39 29.40
C THR A 135 -40.96 16.95 29.43
N MET A 136 -41.52 16.03 28.64
CA MET A 136 -40.83 14.76 28.38
C MET A 136 -39.67 14.99 27.41
N ALA A 137 -38.58 14.25 27.58
CA ALA A 137 -37.50 14.24 26.59
C ALA A 137 -38.04 13.80 25.21
N PRO A 138 -37.53 14.36 24.09
CA PRO A 138 -37.95 13.92 22.77
C PRO A 138 -37.61 12.43 22.57
N PRO A 139 -38.52 11.63 21.99
CA PRO A 139 -38.25 10.22 21.72
C PRO A 139 -37.06 10.07 20.78
N ARG A 140 -36.09 9.22 21.15
CA ARG A 140 -34.79 9.06 20.46
C ARG A 140 -34.92 8.61 19.01
N ASN A 141 -36.05 8.02 18.63
CA ASN A 141 -36.31 7.45 17.31
C ASN A 141 -36.77 8.47 16.25
N VAL A 142 -36.92 9.75 16.58
CA VAL A 142 -37.44 10.76 15.63
C VAL A 142 -36.31 11.61 15.01
N VAL A 143 -36.10 11.45 13.70
CA VAL A 143 -35.14 12.22 12.90
C VAL A 143 -35.82 13.31 12.08
N LYS A 144 -35.19 14.49 12.03
CA LYS A 144 -35.64 15.63 11.21
C LYS A 144 -34.97 15.53 9.84
N ILE A 145 -35.76 15.43 8.78
CA ILE A 145 -35.28 15.29 7.40
C ILE A 145 -35.88 16.35 6.49
N ALA A 146 -35.21 16.60 5.36
CA ALA A 146 -35.78 17.37 4.25
C ALA A 146 -36.08 16.42 3.09
N VAL A 147 -37.33 16.33 2.66
CA VAL A 147 -37.71 15.56 1.47
C VAL A 147 -37.94 16.50 0.29
N GLN A 148 -37.20 16.28 -0.78
CA GLN A 148 -37.25 17.06 -2.02
C GLN A 148 -37.97 16.28 -3.13
N LYS A 149 -38.56 17.03 -4.05
CA LYS A 149 -39.15 16.52 -5.31
C LYS A 149 -38.91 17.59 -6.38
N PRO A 150 -38.62 17.23 -7.65
CA PRO A 150 -38.59 18.18 -8.75
C PRO A 150 -39.82 19.09 -8.78
N ASP A 151 -39.60 20.37 -9.01
CA ASP A 151 -40.64 21.41 -9.13
C ASP A 151 -41.57 21.54 -7.90
N ALA A 152 -41.11 21.20 -6.70
CA ALA A 152 -41.85 21.35 -5.45
C ALA A 152 -40.99 21.94 -4.32
N ILE A 153 -41.63 22.66 -3.40
CA ILE A 153 -40.97 23.15 -2.17
C ILE A 153 -40.64 21.93 -1.29
N PRO A 154 -39.39 21.77 -0.80
CA PRO A 154 -39.00 20.69 0.09
C PRO A 154 -39.84 20.63 1.38
N GLN A 155 -40.28 19.43 1.76
CA GLN A 155 -40.98 19.22 3.02
C GLN A 155 -39.98 18.97 4.15
N LEU A 156 -40.19 19.60 5.31
CA LEU A 156 -39.42 19.32 6.53
C LEU A 156 -40.21 18.39 7.44
N ILE A 157 -39.78 17.12 7.50
CA ILE A 157 -40.55 16.04 8.13
C ILE A 157 -39.83 15.55 9.40
N ARG A 158 -40.61 15.20 10.42
CA ARG A 158 -40.15 14.48 11.61
C ARG A 158 -40.42 13.00 11.40
N LEU A 159 -39.50 12.32 10.72
CA LEU A 159 -39.59 10.89 10.45
C LEU A 159 -39.38 10.13 11.75
N ASP A 160 -40.38 9.35 12.14
CA ASP A 160 -40.30 8.43 13.28
C ASP A 160 -39.78 7.08 12.79
N GLN A 161 -38.63 6.65 13.31
CA GLN A 161 -38.00 5.39 12.92
C GLN A 161 -38.79 4.14 13.34
N ALA A 162 -39.81 4.27 14.20
CA ALA A 162 -40.76 3.19 14.50
C ALA A 162 -41.94 3.09 13.52
N LYS A 163 -42.20 4.12 12.69
CA LYS A 163 -43.24 4.05 11.64
C LYS A 163 -42.73 3.25 10.42
N PRO A 164 -43.52 2.35 9.81
CA PRO A 164 -43.20 1.76 8.51
C PRO A 164 -42.95 2.83 7.44
N LEU A 165 -41.97 2.62 6.56
CA LEU A 165 -41.61 3.58 5.51
C LEU A 165 -42.78 3.87 4.58
N ALA A 166 -43.65 2.88 4.29
CA ALA A 166 -44.84 3.09 3.49
C ALA A 166 -45.82 4.13 4.09
N ALA A 167 -45.88 4.24 5.42
CA ALA A 167 -46.68 5.28 6.08
C ALA A 167 -46.01 6.66 5.97
N VAL A 168 -44.67 6.71 6.06
CA VAL A 168 -43.90 7.95 5.88
C VAL A 168 -43.98 8.46 4.43
N VAL A 169 -43.82 7.59 3.44
CA VAL A 169 -44.02 7.92 2.01
C VAL A 169 -45.43 8.43 1.78
N LYS A 170 -46.44 7.81 2.38
CA LYS A 170 -47.81 8.33 2.30
C LYS A 170 -47.94 9.73 2.92
N GLU A 171 -47.39 9.98 4.10
CA GLU A 171 -47.39 11.31 4.73
C GLU A 171 -46.72 12.37 3.84
N VAL A 172 -45.64 12.03 3.12
CA VAL A 172 -44.99 12.89 2.11
C VAL A 172 -45.92 13.15 0.91
N CYS A 173 -46.50 12.08 0.34
CA CYS A 173 -47.36 12.14 -0.83
C CYS A 173 -48.63 12.94 -0.58
N ASP A 174 -49.33 12.69 0.53
CA ASP A 174 -50.54 13.40 0.94
C ASP A 174 -50.25 14.92 1.05
N ALA A 175 -49.09 15.32 1.59
CA ALA A 175 -48.69 16.72 1.73
C ALA A 175 -48.24 17.41 0.41
N TRP A 176 -48.04 16.66 -0.68
CA TRP A 176 -47.89 17.20 -2.05
C TRP A 176 -49.10 16.88 -2.94
N SER A 177 -50.22 16.40 -2.37
CA SER A 177 -51.43 15.98 -3.11
C SER A 177 -51.18 14.89 -4.17
N LEU A 178 -50.18 14.03 -3.95
CA LEU A 178 -49.82 12.93 -4.86
C LEU A 178 -50.69 11.70 -4.60
N SER A 179 -51.52 11.36 -5.59
CA SER A 179 -52.25 10.09 -5.61
C SER A 179 -51.29 8.90 -5.71
N HIS A 180 -51.69 7.74 -5.17
CA HIS A 180 -50.94 6.48 -5.27
C HIS A 180 -49.55 6.52 -4.61
N SER A 181 -49.51 6.68 -3.28
CA SER A 181 -48.27 6.66 -2.47
C SER A 181 -47.43 5.40 -2.69
N GLU A 182 -48.05 4.27 -3.04
CA GLU A 182 -47.40 3.01 -3.38
C GLU A 182 -46.49 3.07 -4.63
N ARG A 183 -46.59 4.13 -5.45
CA ARG A 183 -45.77 4.32 -6.65
C ARG A 183 -44.46 5.07 -6.40
N TYR A 184 -44.20 5.45 -5.16
CA TYR A 184 -43.06 6.28 -4.77
C TYR A 184 -42.18 5.59 -3.74
N ALA A 185 -40.89 5.92 -3.77
CA ALA A 185 -39.92 5.52 -2.76
C ALA A 185 -39.04 6.71 -2.38
N LEU A 186 -38.39 6.62 -1.22
CA LEU A 186 -37.37 7.57 -0.81
C LEU A 186 -36.01 7.11 -1.33
N GLN A 187 -35.22 8.05 -1.85
CA GLN A 187 -33.80 7.88 -2.13
C GLN A 187 -33.01 8.88 -1.28
N PHE A 188 -31.74 8.60 -1.00
CA PHE A 188 -30.81 9.65 -0.56
C PHE A 188 -30.61 10.67 -1.69
N ALA A 189 -30.50 11.96 -1.33
CA ALA A 189 -30.11 13.01 -2.28
C ALA A 189 -28.58 13.10 -2.48
N ASP A 190 -27.85 12.05 -2.08
CA ASP A 190 -26.43 11.89 -2.40
C ASP A 190 -26.25 11.62 -3.91
N GLY A 191 -25.01 11.78 -4.42
CA GLY A 191 -24.71 11.51 -5.84
C GLY A 191 -25.00 10.06 -6.28
N HIS A 192 -25.17 9.16 -5.31
CA HIS A 192 -25.40 7.74 -5.52
C HIS A 192 -26.88 7.32 -5.56
N ARG A 193 -27.82 8.22 -5.20
CA ARG A 193 -29.28 8.02 -5.25
C ARG A 193 -29.77 6.68 -4.69
N ARG A 194 -29.12 6.20 -3.62
CA ARG A 194 -29.40 4.87 -3.04
C ARG A 194 -30.85 4.81 -2.54
N TYR A 195 -31.54 3.70 -2.80
CA TYR A 195 -32.92 3.50 -2.37
C TYR A 195 -32.99 3.22 -0.87
N ILE A 196 -34.01 3.78 -0.22
CA ILE A 196 -34.30 3.58 1.19
C ILE A 196 -35.33 2.47 1.35
N THR A 197 -35.00 1.52 2.22
CA THR A 197 -35.73 0.30 2.53
C THR A 197 -35.76 0.10 4.04
N GLU A 198 -36.61 -0.81 4.53
CA GLU A 198 -36.66 -1.12 5.96
C GLU A 198 -35.32 -1.65 6.51
N ASN A 199 -34.44 -2.17 5.65
CA ASN A 199 -33.13 -2.71 6.03
C ASN A 199 -32.04 -1.63 6.19
N ASN A 200 -32.16 -0.47 5.55
CA ASN A 200 -31.16 0.62 5.60
C ASN A 200 -31.72 1.97 6.06
N ARG A 201 -32.98 2.02 6.53
CA ARG A 201 -33.60 3.20 7.14
C ARG A 201 -32.81 3.80 8.30
N THR A 202 -31.98 3.01 8.97
CA THR A 202 -31.07 3.43 10.06
C THR A 202 -29.92 4.31 9.58
N GLU A 203 -29.60 4.33 8.27
CA GLU A 203 -28.66 5.29 7.68
C GLU A 203 -29.23 6.73 7.63
N ILE A 204 -30.53 6.93 7.85
CA ILE A 204 -31.17 8.26 7.81
C ILE A 204 -30.88 9.02 9.11
N LYS A 205 -30.17 10.14 9.00
CA LYS A 205 -29.75 11.00 10.11
C LYS A 205 -30.55 12.30 10.19
N ASN A 206 -30.43 13.00 11.32
CA ASN A 206 -30.94 14.37 11.43
C ASN A 206 -30.21 15.27 10.44
N GLY A 207 -30.96 15.99 9.59
CA GLY A 207 -30.42 16.82 8.52
C GLY A 207 -30.27 16.10 7.17
N SER A 208 -30.51 14.79 7.09
CA SER A 208 -30.48 14.07 5.81
C SER A 208 -31.48 14.67 4.81
N ILE A 209 -30.99 14.92 3.59
CA ILE A 209 -31.79 15.32 2.44
C ILE A 209 -32.15 14.06 1.64
N LEU A 210 -33.44 13.83 1.45
CA LEU A 210 -33.98 12.70 0.70
C LEU A 210 -34.70 13.21 -0.55
N CYS A 211 -34.75 12.39 -1.59
CA CYS A 211 -35.58 12.62 -2.78
C CYS A 211 -36.79 11.67 -2.77
N LEU A 212 -37.97 12.18 -3.10
CA LEU A 212 -39.11 11.35 -3.45
C LEU A 212 -39.01 10.99 -4.94
N SER A 213 -38.71 9.72 -5.20
CA SER A 213 -38.53 9.14 -6.54
C SER A 213 -39.61 8.11 -6.84
N THR A 214 -39.65 7.59 -8.08
CA THR A 214 -40.45 6.41 -8.42
C THR A 214 -40.08 5.23 -7.51
N ALA A 215 -41.02 4.32 -7.23
CA ALA A 215 -40.71 3.04 -6.59
C ALA A 215 -39.74 2.20 -7.48
N PRO A 216 -38.80 1.43 -6.91
CA PRO A 216 -37.71 0.80 -7.66
C PRO A 216 -38.19 -0.26 -8.66
N ASP A 217 -39.31 -0.92 -8.38
CA ASP A 217 -39.95 -1.92 -9.23
C ASP A 217 -40.58 -1.28 -10.48
N LEU A 218 -41.29 -0.15 -10.30
CA LEU A 218 -41.86 0.65 -11.37
C LEU A 218 -40.79 1.37 -12.19
N GLU A 219 -39.70 1.80 -11.55
CA GLU A 219 -38.54 2.39 -12.23
C GLU A 219 -37.82 1.35 -13.08
N ALA A 220 -37.63 0.12 -12.55
CA ALA A 220 -37.10 -1.00 -13.32
C ALA A 220 -38.02 -1.33 -14.51
N GLU A 221 -39.34 -1.36 -14.34
CA GLU A 221 -40.30 -1.59 -15.44
C GLU A 221 -40.23 -0.47 -16.50
N ARG A 222 -40.18 0.79 -16.07
CA ARG A 222 -40.07 1.97 -16.95
C ARG A 222 -38.79 1.95 -17.78
N LEU A 223 -37.67 1.54 -17.18
CA LEU A 223 -36.39 1.47 -17.87
C LEU A 223 -36.30 0.22 -18.77
N LEU A 224 -36.71 -0.97 -18.30
CA LEU A 224 -36.68 -2.20 -19.11
C LEU A 224 -37.66 -2.20 -20.29
N SER A 225 -38.73 -1.40 -20.24
CA SER A 225 -39.58 -1.09 -21.39
C SER A 225 -39.00 0.00 -22.29
N GLY A 226 -38.29 0.99 -21.72
CA GLY A 226 -37.49 1.97 -22.47
C GLY A 226 -36.40 1.31 -23.33
N LEU A 227 -35.72 0.28 -22.81
CA LEU A 227 -34.73 -0.52 -23.55
C LEU A 227 -35.30 -1.25 -24.77
N GLN A 228 -36.60 -1.60 -24.76
CA GLN A 228 -37.27 -2.24 -25.89
C GLN A 228 -37.83 -1.24 -26.91
N SER A 229 -37.63 0.07 -26.72
CA SER A 229 -38.06 1.07 -27.70
C SER A 229 -37.07 1.14 -28.88
N GLY A 230 -37.58 1.07 -30.11
CA GLY A 230 -36.76 1.09 -31.34
C GLY A 230 -36.05 2.42 -31.65
N SER A 231 -35.98 3.35 -30.70
CA SER A 231 -35.23 4.61 -30.83
C SER A 231 -33.91 4.50 -30.08
N ARG A 232 -32.79 4.60 -30.82
CA ARG A 232 -31.43 4.60 -30.24
C ARG A 232 -31.24 5.70 -29.19
N GLU A 233 -31.82 6.89 -29.42
CA GLU A 233 -31.70 8.01 -28.48
C GLU A 233 -32.44 7.74 -27.17
N ARG A 234 -33.68 7.24 -27.24
CA ARG A 234 -34.45 6.87 -26.05
C ARG A 234 -33.77 5.73 -25.27
N ARG A 235 -33.12 4.78 -25.97
CA ARG A 235 -32.29 3.74 -25.33
C ARG A 235 -31.04 4.32 -24.68
N ARG A 236 -30.35 5.29 -25.31
CA ARG A 236 -29.22 6.03 -24.72
C ARG A 236 -29.61 6.70 -23.40
N GLU A 237 -30.68 7.49 -23.39
CA GLU A 237 -31.22 8.15 -22.18
C GLU A 237 -31.60 7.13 -21.08
N THR A 238 -32.30 6.07 -21.48
CA THR A 238 -32.70 4.97 -20.59
C THR A 238 -31.48 4.32 -19.93
N LEU A 239 -30.43 4.04 -20.71
CA LEU A 239 -29.20 3.44 -20.22
C LEU A 239 -28.38 4.39 -19.34
N GLN A 240 -28.35 5.69 -19.63
CA GLN A 240 -27.73 6.68 -18.73
C GLN A 240 -28.42 6.69 -17.35
N HIS A 241 -29.76 6.64 -17.29
CA HIS A 241 -30.47 6.55 -16.02
C HIS A 241 -30.29 5.19 -15.32
N LEU A 242 -30.25 4.10 -16.09
CA LEU A 242 -30.05 2.75 -15.55
C LEU A 242 -28.63 2.58 -14.98
N VAL A 243 -27.58 3.11 -15.63
CA VAL A 243 -26.20 3.11 -15.11
C VAL A 243 -26.08 3.88 -13.79
N LEU A 244 -26.83 4.97 -13.61
CA LEU A 244 -26.84 5.73 -12.36
C LEU A 244 -27.44 4.94 -11.18
N LEU A 245 -28.46 4.11 -11.45
CA LEU A 245 -29.17 3.33 -10.43
C LEU A 245 -28.62 1.90 -10.24
N ALA A 246 -27.96 1.33 -11.26
CA ALA A 246 -27.41 -0.04 -11.21
C ALA A 246 -26.48 -0.35 -10.02
N PRO A 247 -25.70 0.60 -9.43
CA PRO A 247 -24.95 0.34 -8.21
C PRO A 247 -25.80 0.12 -6.94
N ASP A 248 -27.09 0.46 -6.94
CA ASP A 248 -27.99 0.22 -5.81
C ASP A 248 -28.43 -1.26 -5.74
N VAL A 249 -28.51 -1.83 -4.55
CA VAL A 249 -28.82 -3.28 -4.39
C VAL A 249 -30.30 -3.58 -4.57
N THR A 250 -31.18 -2.67 -4.18
CA THR A 250 -32.64 -2.83 -4.23
C THR A 250 -33.11 -2.69 -5.68
N PHE A 251 -32.65 -1.64 -6.37
CA PHE A 251 -32.94 -1.45 -7.79
C PHE A 251 -32.38 -2.58 -8.65
N ALA A 252 -31.13 -3.00 -8.40
CA ALA A 252 -30.55 -4.09 -9.17
C ALA A 252 -31.29 -5.42 -8.99
N GLN A 253 -31.81 -5.70 -7.79
CA GLN A 253 -32.64 -6.88 -7.55
C GLN A 253 -33.92 -6.86 -8.39
N GLU A 254 -34.60 -5.71 -8.50
CA GLU A 254 -35.78 -5.53 -9.36
C GLU A 254 -35.46 -5.58 -10.86
N VAL A 255 -34.29 -5.10 -11.28
CA VAL A 255 -33.85 -5.26 -12.68
C VAL A 255 -33.54 -6.73 -13.01
N ILE A 256 -32.92 -7.47 -12.08
CA ILE A 256 -32.55 -8.87 -12.27
C ILE A 256 -33.79 -9.79 -12.21
N SER A 257 -34.76 -9.53 -11.34
CA SER A 257 -36.01 -10.31 -11.26
C SER A 257 -36.91 -10.17 -12.48
N ARG A 258 -36.72 -9.13 -13.30
CA ARG A 258 -37.50 -8.78 -14.50
C ARG A 258 -36.75 -9.08 -15.83
N ASP A 259 -35.83 -10.04 -15.79
CA ASP A 259 -34.96 -10.46 -16.91
C ASP A 259 -34.09 -9.33 -17.51
N GLY A 260 -33.75 -8.30 -16.71
CA GLY A 260 -32.96 -7.16 -17.16
C GLY A 260 -31.58 -7.54 -17.69
N LEU A 261 -30.92 -8.53 -17.09
CA LEU A 261 -29.66 -9.07 -17.58
C LEU A 261 -29.80 -9.74 -18.96
N GLN A 262 -30.92 -10.42 -19.26
CA GLN A 262 -31.17 -10.98 -20.59
C GLN A 262 -31.37 -9.86 -21.62
N ARG A 263 -32.13 -8.80 -21.26
CA ARG A 263 -32.42 -7.65 -22.14
C ARG A 263 -31.18 -6.81 -22.45
N LEU A 264 -30.29 -6.62 -21.48
CA LEU A 264 -28.97 -6.02 -21.70
C LEU A 264 -28.06 -6.97 -22.50
N GLY A 265 -28.17 -8.28 -22.23
CA GLY A 265 -27.50 -9.35 -22.96
C GLY A 265 -27.81 -9.36 -24.45
N THR A 266 -29.08 -9.24 -24.85
CA THR A 266 -29.47 -9.19 -26.27
C THR A 266 -28.94 -7.92 -26.94
N ILE A 267 -28.99 -6.75 -26.30
CA ILE A 267 -28.40 -5.51 -26.87
C ILE A 267 -26.89 -5.68 -27.14
N ILE A 268 -26.18 -6.40 -26.26
CA ILE A 268 -24.77 -6.76 -26.43
C ILE A 268 -24.60 -7.82 -27.54
N GLU A 269 -25.43 -8.87 -27.60
CA GLU A 269 -25.39 -9.94 -28.61
C GLU A 269 -25.73 -9.45 -30.04
N ASP A 270 -26.71 -8.55 -30.20
CA ASP A 270 -27.13 -7.95 -31.46
C ASP A 270 -26.04 -7.00 -31.99
N GLY A 271 -25.64 -6.03 -31.17
CA GLY A 271 -24.50 -5.15 -31.43
C GLY A 271 -24.69 -4.05 -32.47
N ASP A 272 -25.93 -3.75 -32.89
CA ASP A 272 -26.27 -2.62 -33.78
C ASP A 272 -25.89 -1.26 -33.17
N ASP A 273 -25.86 -1.16 -31.84
CA ASP A 273 -25.71 0.09 -31.08
C ASP A 273 -24.28 0.38 -30.60
N LEU A 274 -23.34 0.47 -31.54
CA LEU A 274 -21.94 0.78 -31.26
C LEU A 274 -21.73 2.16 -30.57
N GLY A 275 -20.59 2.33 -29.90
CA GLY A 275 -20.22 3.56 -29.19
C GLY A 275 -20.88 3.68 -27.82
N GLU A 276 -21.27 4.90 -27.42
CA GLU A 276 -21.77 5.23 -26.07
C GLU A 276 -22.87 4.28 -25.58
N VAL A 277 -23.80 3.86 -26.43
CA VAL A 277 -24.91 2.97 -26.07
C VAL A 277 -24.39 1.59 -25.64
N LEU A 278 -23.42 1.01 -26.36
CA LEU A 278 -22.74 -0.22 -25.96
C LEU A 278 -21.90 -0.02 -24.69
N THR A 279 -21.20 1.11 -24.54
CA THR A 279 -20.44 1.45 -23.31
C THR A 279 -21.35 1.48 -22.08
N LEU A 280 -22.49 2.16 -22.16
CA LEU A 280 -23.47 2.23 -21.07
C LEU A 280 -24.10 0.86 -20.80
N THR A 281 -24.40 0.07 -21.84
CA THR A 281 -24.97 -1.28 -21.72
C THR A 281 -23.98 -2.24 -21.03
N LEU A 282 -22.71 -2.24 -21.45
CA LEU A 282 -21.65 -3.03 -20.81
C LEU A 282 -21.39 -2.60 -19.36
N ARG A 283 -21.38 -1.28 -19.09
CA ARG A 283 -21.24 -0.78 -17.71
C ARG A 283 -22.42 -1.25 -16.85
N ALA A 284 -23.65 -1.02 -17.28
CA ALA A 284 -24.85 -1.49 -16.57
C ALA A 284 -24.82 -3.00 -16.30
N PHE A 285 -24.41 -3.80 -17.30
CA PHE A 285 -24.30 -5.25 -17.17
C PHE A 285 -23.25 -5.66 -16.11
N LEU A 286 -22.07 -5.04 -16.14
CA LEU A 286 -21.02 -5.25 -15.13
C LEU A 286 -21.50 -4.89 -13.73
N GLU A 287 -22.08 -3.70 -13.54
CA GLU A 287 -22.63 -3.22 -12.27
C GLU A 287 -23.60 -4.24 -11.69
N LEU A 288 -24.56 -4.74 -12.48
CA LEU A 288 -25.58 -5.71 -12.05
C LEU A 288 -24.98 -7.08 -11.68
N MET A 289 -24.00 -7.58 -12.46
CA MET A 289 -23.34 -8.87 -12.21
C MET A 289 -22.42 -8.84 -10.99
N GLU A 290 -21.75 -7.72 -10.73
CA GLU A 290 -20.86 -7.49 -9.57
C GLU A 290 -21.59 -7.63 -8.22
N HIS A 291 -22.92 -7.51 -8.21
CA HIS A 291 -23.76 -7.79 -7.04
C HIS A 291 -23.87 -9.28 -6.69
N GLY A 292 -23.27 -10.18 -7.47
CA GLY A 292 -23.20 -11.62 -7.19
C GLY A 292 -24.56 -12.27 -6.92
N MET A 293 -25.64 -11.73 -7.50
CA MET A 293 -26.98 -12.33 -7.45
C MET A 293 -27.11 -13.46 -8.48
N VAL A 294 -26.29 -13.40 -9.53
CA VAL A 294 -26.23 -14.34 -10.66
C VAL A 294 -24.76 -14.75 -10.83
N SER A 295 -24.51 -16.01 -11.17
CA SER A 295 -23.14 -16.51 -11.43
C SER A 295 -22.70 -16.10 -12.84
N TRP A 296 -21.41 -15.77 -13.00
CA TRP A 296 -20.78 -15.57 -14.32
C TRP A 296 -20.87 -16.84 -15.21
N GLU A 297 -21.17 -18.01 -14.63
CA GLU A 297 -21.38 -19.26 -15.35
C GLU A 297 -22.73 -19.36 -16.08
N THR A 298 -23.70 -18.48 -15.79
CA THR A 298 -24.98 -18.47 -16.53
C THR A 298 -24.91 -17.70 -17.85
N LEU A 299 -23.72 -17.21 -18.24
CA LEU A 299 -23.53 -16.44 -19.46
C LEU A 299 -23.46 -17.35 -20.69
N SER A 300 -24.13 -16.94 -21.77
CA SER A 300 -24.20 -17.71 -23.01
C SER A 300 -22.83 -17.75 -23.73
N ILE A 301 -22.51 -18.86 -24.39
CA ILE A 301 -21.32 -18.94 -25.25
C ILE A 301 -21.38 -17.90 -26.40
N PRO A 302 -22.54 -17.64 -27.05
CA PRO A 302 -22.71 -16.51 -27.96
C PRO A 302 -22.35 -15.14 -27.37
N PHE A 303 -22.83 -14.82 -26.16
CA PHE A 303 -22.55 -13.58 -25.45
C PHE A 303 -21.05 -13.38 -25.23
N ILE A 304 -20.37 -14.40 -24.68
CA ILE A 304 -18.91 -14.34 -24.46
C ILE A 304 -18.16 -14.15 -25.78
N ARG A 305 -18.54 -14.87 -26.84
CA ARG A 305 -17.95 -14.70 -28.19
C ARG A 305 -18.17 -13.30 -28.76
N LYS A 306 -19.33 -12.68 -28.54
CA LYS A 306 -19.61 -11.31 -28.96
C LYS A 306 -18.78 -10.29 -28.18
N VAL A 307 -18.65 -10.44 -26.87
CA VAL A 307 -17.76 -9.57 -26.06
C VAL A 307 -16.30 -9.71 -26.49
N VAL A 308 -15.84 -10.93 -26.78
CA VAL A 308 -14.51 -11.17 -27.39
C VAL A 308 -14.36 -10.48 -28.75
N SER A 309 -15.41 -10.46 -29.58
CA SER A 309 -15.36 -9.75 -30.86
C SER A 309 -15.08 -8.25 -30.70
N TYR A 310 -15.64 -7.60 -29.66
CA TYR A 310 -15.37 -6.18 -29.37
C TYR A 310 -13.93 -5.93 -28.91
N VAL A 311 -13.34 -6.86 -28.16
CA VAL A 311 -11.90 -6.80 -27.82
C VAL A 311 -11.05 -6.98 -29.08
N ASN A 312 -11.44 -7.89 -29.99
CA ASN A 312 -10.70 -8.20 -31.22
C ASN A 312 -10.82 -7.14 -32.33
N MET A 313 -11.85 -6.29 -32.33
CA MET A 313 -12.05 -5.25 -33.36
C MET A 313 -11.01 -4.11 -33.33
N ASN A 314 -10.27 -3.94 -34.44
CA ASN A 314 -9.26 -2.88 -34.60
C ASN A 314 -9.80 -1.45 -34.48
N LEU A 315 -11.00 -1.20 -35.01
CA LEU A 315 -11.68 0.08 -34.91
C LEU A 315 -12.88 -0.11 -33.99
N MET A 316 -12.70 0.33 -32.74
CA MET A 316 -13.71 0.29 -31.67
C MET A 316 -13.57 1.55 -30.82
N ASP A 317 -14.64 1.95 -30.16
CA ASP A 317 -14.60 3.10 -29.25
C ASP A 317 -13.68 2.80 -28.04
N ALA A 318 -12.90 3.80 -27.64
CA ALA A 318 -11.90 3.69 -26.58
C ALA A 318 -12.49 3.38 -25.19
N SER A 319 -13.79 3.60 -24.98
CA SER A 319 -14.51 3.29 -23.74
C SER A 319 -15.11 1.87 -23.72
N VAL A 320 -15.38 1.26 -24.88
CA VAL A 320 -15.96 -0.10 -24.98
C VAL A 320 -14.93 -1.17 -24.59
N GLN A 321 -13.70 -1.07 -25.11
CA GLN A 321 -12.70 -2.14 -24.94
C GLN A 321 -12.24 -2.37 -23.49
N PRO A 322 -12.01 -1.33 -22.65
CA PRO A 322 -11.72 -1.55 -21.22
C PRO A 322 -12.83 -2.27 -20.47
N LEU A 323 -14.11 -1.99 -20.78
CA LEU A 323 -15.26 -2.67 -20.16
C LEU A 323 -15.38 -4.12 -20.64
N ALA A 324 -15.20 -4.37 -21.94
CA ALA A 324 -15.18 -5.72 -22.49
C ALA A 324 -14.04 -6.57 -21.88
N LEU A 325 -12.85 -5.98 -21.70
CA LEU A 325 -11.72 -6.64 -21.04
C LEU A 325 -12.02 -6.96 -19.56
N ARG A 326 -12.57 -6.01 -18.78
CA ARG A 326 -13.02 -6.22 -17.39
C ARG A 326 -14.08 -7.32 -17.26
N LEU A 327 -14.97 -7.44 -18.24
CA LEU A 327 -15.97 -8.52 -18.28
C LEU A 327 -15.29 -9.88 -18.49
N LEU A 328 -14.43 -9.99 -19.52
CA LEU A 328 -13.71 -11.24 -19.81
C LEU A 328 -12.74 -11.64 -18.70
N GLU A 329 -12.11 -10.68 -18.02
CA GLU A 329 -11.31 -10.88 -16.82
C GLU A 329 -12.15 -11.48 -15.69
N SER A 330 -13.29 -10.85 -15.37
CA SER A 330 -14.23 -11.31 -14.35
C SER A 330 -14.74 -12.73 -14.63
N VAL A 331 -15.05 -13.04 -15.90
CA VAL A 331 -15.47 -14.37 -16.35
C VAL A 331 -14.31 -15.39 -16.23
N THR A 332 -13.11 -15.04 -16.69
CA THR A 332 -11.92 -15.91 -16.65
C THR A 332 -11.54 -16.28 -15.21
N LEU A 333 -11.65 -15.33 -14.28
CA LEU A 333 -11.39 -15.55 -12.85
C LEU A 333 -12.54 -16.24 -12.11
N SER A 334 -13.76 -16.27 -12.67
CA SER A 334 -14.94 -16.84 -11.99
C SER A 334 -15.31 -18.26 -12.45
N SER A 335 -14.90 -18.68 -13.65
CA SER A 335 -15.18 -20.03 -14.16
C SER A 335 -14.04 -20.55 -15.03
N PRO A 336 -13.39 -21.67 -14.66
CA PRO A 336 -12.35 -22.28 -15.48
C PRO A 336 -12.82 -22.66 -16.89
N ALA A 337 -14.08 -23.09 -17.03
CA ALA A 337 -14.63 -23.52 -18.32
C ALA A 337 -14.78 -22.35 -19.30
N LEU A 338 -15.35 -21.23 -18.84
CA LEU A 338 -15.43 -20.01 -19.65
C LEU A 338 -14.05 -19.36 -19.83
N GLY A 339 -13.15 -19.46 -18.85
CA GLY A 339 -11.75 -19.04 -18.97
C GLY A 339 -11.01 -19.75 -20.11
N GLN A 340 -11.23 -21.06 -20.33
CA GLN A 340 -10.66 -21.76 -21.49
C GLN A 340 -11.24 -21.25 -22.82
N LEU A 341 -12.54 -20.93 -22.87
CA LEU A 341 -13.16 -20.32 -24.06
C LEU A 341 -12.49 -18.97 -24.37
N VAL A 342 -12.38 -18.07 -23.38
CA VAL A 342 -11.72 -16.76 -23.55
C VAL A 342 -10.27 -16.94 -23.99
N LYS A 343 -9.52 -17.89 -23.40
CA LYS A 343 -8.14 -18.23 -23.80
C LYS A 343 -8.01 -18.69 -25.26
N SER A 344 -9.06 -19.30 -25.81
CA SER A 344 -9.07 -19.78 -27.21
C SER A 344 -9.54 -18.74 -28.23
N GLU A 345 -10.39 -17.79 -27.83
CA GLU A 345 -11.04 -16.80 -28.71
C GLU A 345 -10.33 -15.42 -28.70
N VAL A 346 -9.50 -15.13 -27.67
CA VAL A 346 -8.70 -13.89 -27.55
C VAL A 346 -7.22 -14.16 -27.90
N PRO A 347 -6.70 -13.72 -29.05
CA PRO A 347 -5.31 -13.95 -29.44
C PRO A 347 -4.31 -13.18 -28.57
N LEU A 348 -3.14 -13.78 -28.28
CA LEU A 348 -2.08 -13.13 -27.52
C LEU A 348 -1.54 -11.86 -28.21
N ASP A 349 -1.42 -11.85 -29.55
CA ASP A 349 -1.06 -10.63 -30.30
C ASP A 349 -2.11 -9.52 -30.17
N ARG A 350 -3.37 -9.85 -29.83
CA ARG A 350 -4.40 -8.84 -29.59
C ARG A 350 -4.20 -8.14 -28.24
N LEU A 351 -3.88 -8.90 -27.20
CA LEU A 351 -3.49 -8.35 -25.91
C LEU A 351 -2.18 -7.54 -26.02
N LEU A 352 -1.23 -7.98 -26.86
CA LEU A 352 -0.02 -7.22 -27.16
C LEU A 352 -0.34 -5.83 -27.74
N VAL A 353 -1.24 -5.74 -28.73
CA VAL A 353 -1.69 -4.45 -29.29
C VAL A 353 -2.34 -3.57 -28.22
N HIS A 354 -3.23 -4.12 -27.40
CA HIS A 354 -3.90 -3.38 -26.31
C HIS A 354 -2.96 -2.94 -25.19
N LEU A 355 -1.84 -3.61 -25.00
CA LEU A 355 -0.78 -3.18 -24.08
C LEU A 355 0.12 -2.08 -24.67
N GLN A 356 0.17 -1.94 -26.01
CA GLN A 356 1.04 -1.00 -26.73
C GLN A 356 0.41 0.38 -27.02
N VAL A 357 -0.89 0.56 -26.73
CA VAL A 357 -1.57 1.86 -26.82
C VAL A 357 -1.14 2.83 -25.72
N MET A 358 -1.38 4.13 -25.91
CA MET A 358 -1.09 5.17 -24.91
C MET A 358 -2.20 5.34 -23.84
N ASN A 359 -3.33 4.64 -23.96
CA ASN A 359 -4.43 4.70 -23.00
C ASN A 359 -4.15 3.79 -21.80
N GLN A 360 -3.75 4.37 -20.66
CA GLN A 360 -3.41 3.63 -19.44
C GLN A 360 -4.57 2.76 -18.89
N GLN A 361 -5.84 3.15 -19.04
CA GLN A 361 -6.96 2.31 -18.61
C GLN A 361 -7.08 1.05 -19.46
N LEU A 362 -6.95 1.19 -20.79
CA LEU A 362 -6.95 0.06 -21.73
C LEU A 362 -5.74 -0.86 -21.50
N GLN A 363 -4.54 -0.29 -21.30
CA GLN A 363 -3.35 -1.07 -20.92
C GLN A 363 -3.57 -1.84 -19.62
N THR A 364 -4.16 -1.21 -18.60
CA THR A 364 -4.35 -1.84 -17.28
C THR A 364 -5.33 -3.00 -17.34
N LYS A 365 -6.49 -2.84 -17.98
CA LYS A 365 -7.46 -3.95 -18.14
C LYS A 365 -6.99 -5.02 -19.14
N ALA A 366 -6.12 -4.68 -20.09
CA ALA A 366 -5.43 -5.68 -20.92
C ALA A 366 -4.40 -6.50 -20.13
N MET A 367 -3.66 -5.87 -19.20
CA MET A 367 -2.76 -6.57 -18.28
C MET A 367 -3.51 -7.44 -17.27
N ALA A 368 -4.68 -6.97 -16.80
CA ALA A 368 -5.57 -7.71 -15.93
C ALA A 368 -6.07 -9.02 -16.59
N LEU A 369 -6.66 -8.92 -17.79
CA LEU A 369 -7.05 -10.12 -18.55
C LEU A 369 -5.85 -11.03 -18.89
N LEU A 370 -4.70 -10.47 -19.26
CA LEU A 370 -3.49 -11.26 -19.52
C LEU A 370 -3.06 -12.06 -18.27
N THR A 371 -2.99 -11.40 -17.11
CA THR A 371 -2.58 -12.08 -15.86
C THR A 371 -3.63 -13.09 -15.38
N ALA A 372 -4.93 -12.83 -15.54
CA ALA A 372 -6.00 -13.80 -15.28
C ALA A 372 -5.89 -15.05 -16.16
N LEU A 373 -5.68 -14.88 -17.47
CA LEU A 373 -5.46 -16.00 -18.41
C LEU A 373 -4.22 -16.83 -18.07
N LEU A 374 -3.18 -16.19 -17.55
CA LEU A 374 -1.94 -16.87 -17.12
C LEU A 374 -2.11 -17.59 -15.77
N GLN A 375 -2.91 -17.07 -14.84
CA GLN A 375 -3.29 -17.78 -13.60
C GLN A 375 -4.05 -19.07 -13.94
N GLY A 376 -5.08 -18.98 -14.79
CA GLY A 376 -5.91 -20.11 -15.24
C GLY A 376 -5.25 -21.09 -16.23
N ALA A 377 -4.02 -20.80 -16.68
CA ALA A 377 -3.23 -21.71 -17.52
C ALA A 377 -2.39 -22.68 -16.67
N SER A 378 -2.27 -23.93 -17.11
CA SER A 378 -1.37 -24.92 -16.51
C SER A 378 0.10 -24.49 -16.63
N PRO A 379 1.03 -24.97 -15.78
CA PRO A 379 2.43 -24.49 -15.80
C PRO A 379 3.15 -24.65 -17.14
N THR A 380 2.80 -25.69 -17.90
CA THR A 380 3.32 -25.94 -19.26
C THR A 380 2.74 -24.96 -20.27
N GLU A 381 1.42 -24.76 -20.30
CA GLU A 381 0.78 -23.78 -21.19
C GLU A 381 1.22 -22.35 -20.87
N ARG A 382 1.25 -22.00 -19.58
CA ARG A 382 1.72 -20.70 -19.08
C ARG A 382 3.12 -20.40 -19.62
N LYS A 383 4.05 -21.36 -19.55
CA LYS A 383 5.38 -21.20 -20.14
C LYS A 383 5.31 -20.88 -21.64
N HIS A 384 4.56 -21.63 -22.44
CA HIS A 384 4.44 -21.38 -23.89
C HIS A 384 3.82 -20.00 -24.19
N MET A 385 2.83 -19.57 -23.40
CA MET A 385 2.22 -18.23 -23.51
C MET A 385 3.23 -17.12 -23.17
N LEU A 386 4.05 -17.28 -22.13
CA LEU A 386 5.10 -16.32 -21.79
C LEU A 386 6.20 -16.32 -22.87
N ASP A 387 6.73 -17.48 -23.26
CA ASP A 387 7.77 -17.60 -24.28
C ASP A 387 7.34 -16.92 -25.61
N TYR A 388 6.07 -17.01 -26.00
CA TYR A 388 5.51 -16.31 -27.16
C TYR A 388 5.49 -14.78 -26.99
N LEU A 389 4.96 -14.28 -25.88
CA LEU A 389 4.85 -12.85 -25.59
C LEU A 389 6.23 -12.17 -25.44
N TRP A 390 7.22 -12.91 -24.94
CA TRP A 390 8.61 -12.45 -24.81
C TRP A 390 9.28 -12.36 -26.18
N GLN A 391 9.07 -13.33 -27.08
CA GLN A 391 9.50 -13.24 -28.50
C GLN A 391 8.88 -12.04 -29.23
N ARG A 392 7.69 -11.59 -28.81
CA ARG A 392 7.05 -10.34 -29.27
C ARG A 392 7.55 -9.06 -28.57
N ASN A 393 8.67 -9.13 -27.85
CA ASN A 393 9.28 -8.04 -27.08
C ASN A 393 8.42 -7.44 -25.94
N LEU A 394 7.37 -8.12 -25.47
CA LEU A 394 6.49 -7.56 -24.43
C LEU A 394 7.26 -7.17 -23.16
N ARG A 395 8.22 -8.00 -22.73
CA ARG A 395 9.07 -7.73 -21.55
C ARG A 395 9.80 -6.37 -21.65
N GLN A 396 10.41 -6.10 -22.81
CA GLN A 396 11.10 -4.84 -23.10
C GLN A 396 10.13 -3.67 -23.24
N PHE A 397 8.92 -3.89 -23.77
CA PHE A 397 7.89 -2.86 -23.82
C PHE A 397 7.43 -2.47 -22.40
N ILE A 398 7.12 -3.44 -21.54
CA ILE A 398 6.75 -3.21 -20.13
C ILE A 398 7.85 -2.41 -19.43
N TYR A 399 9.11 -2.85 -19.54
CA TYR A 399 10.24 -2.18 -18.89
C TYR A 399 10.40 -0.72 -19.31
N LYS A 400 10.24 -0.39 -20.60
CA LYS A 400 10.50 0.95 -21.13
C LYS A 400 9.28 1.89 -21.06
N ASN A 401 8.09 1.39 -21.33
CA ASN A 401 6.90 2.22 -21.57
C ASN A 401 5.82 2.12 -20.47
N ILE A 402 5.95 1.19 -19.52
CA ILE A 402 5.03 1.07 -18.36
C ILE A 402 5.79 1.30 -17.04
N ILE A 403 6.97 0.71 -16.88
CA ILE A 403 7.77 0.83 -15.65
C ILE A 403 8.57 2.14 -15.62
N HIS A 404 9.13 2.57 -16.76
CA HIS A 404 9.90 3.81 -16.89
C HIS A 404 9.13 4.88 -17.70
N SER A 405 7.80 4.91 -17.60
CA SER A 405 6.95 5.94 -18.20
C SER A 405 7.19 7.32 -17.58
N ALA A 406 6.89 8.38 -18.34
CA ALA A 406 6.92 9.76 -17.82
C ALA A 406 5.75 10.06 -16.87
N THR A 407 4.63 9.33 -17.00
CA THR A 407 3.53 9.32 -16.04
C THR A 407 3.80 8.33 -14.91
N PRO A 408 3.34 8.61 -13.67
CA PRO A 408 3.44 7.67 -12.56
C PRO A 408 2.62 6.41 -12.84
N LEU A 409 3.06 5.30 -12.25
CA LEU A 409 2.40 4.00 -12.31
C LEU A 409 1.23 3.98 -11.31
N GLY A 410 0.01 3.67 -11.79
CA GLY A 410 -1.15 3.50 -10.91
C GLY A 410 -1.13 2.15 -10.19
N ASP A 411 -1.69 2.09 -8.97
CA ASP A 411 -1.60 0.91 -8.09
C ASP A 411 -2.21 -0.36 -8.70
N GLU A 412 -3.28 -0.26 -9.50
CA GLU A 412 -3.80 -1.41 -10.27
C GLU A 412 -2.73 -2.00 -11.19
N MET A 413 -2.04 -1.18 -12.00
CA MET A 413 -1.02 -1.69 -12.92
C MET A 413 0.19 -2.22 -12.15
N ALA A 414 0.59 -1.56 -11.06
CA ALA A 414 1.68 -2.03 -10.20
C ALA A 414 1.37 -3.41 -9.58
N HIS A 415 0.13 -3.64 -9.15
CA HIS A 415 -0.35 -4.95 -8.70
C HIS A 415 -0.28 -6.01 -9.81
N HIS A 416 -0.76 -5.70 -11.03
CA HIS A 416 -0.68 -6.64 -12.15
C HIS A 416 0.76 -6.97 -12.57
N LEU A 417 1.70 -6.01 -12.46
CA LEU A 417 3.13 -6.27 -12.69
C LEU A 417 3.75 -7.16 -11.60
N TYR A 418 3.34 -7.02 -10.34
CA TYR A 418 3.69 -7.95 -9.27
C TYR A 418 3.17 -9.36 -9.54
N VAL A 419 1.90 -9.51 -9.92
CA VAL A 419 1.30 -10.80 -10.31
C VAL A 419 2.03 -11.41 -11.50
N LEU A 420 2.35 -10.62 -12.53
CA LEU A 420 3.11 -11.10 -13.70
C LEU A 420 4.53 -11.54 -13.33
N GLN A 421 5.21 -10.82 -12.42
CA GLN A 421 6.52 -11.23 -11.91
C GLN A 421 6.43 -12.57 -11.17
N ALA A 422 5.48 -12.71 -10.24
CA ALA A 422 5.28 -13.93 -9.46
C ALA A 422 4.94 -15.13 -10.35
N LEU A 423 4.06 -14.97 -11.35
CA LEU A 423 3.75 -15.99 -12.36
C LEU A 423 4.98 -16.39 -13.20
N THR A 424 5.87 -15.43 -13.50
CA THR A 424 7.11 -15.67 -14.24
C THR A 424 8.14 -16.42 -13.38
N LEU A 425 8.34 -16.01 -12.12
CA LEU A 425 9.22 -16.70 -11.16
C LEU A 425 8.69 -18.10 -10.82
N GLY A 426 7.37 -18.28 -10.76
CA GLY A 426 6.71 -19.58 -10.56
C GLY A 426 7.02 -20.61 -11.66
N LEU A 427 7.48 -20.21 -12.86
CA LEU A 427 7.98 -21.17 -13.86
C LEU A 427 9.26 -21.89 -13.45
N LEU A 428 9.97 -21.40 -12.42
CA LEU A 428 11.15 -22.03 -11.85
C LEU A 428 10.80 -23.11 -10.81
N GLU A 429 9.61 -23.04 -10.20
CA GLU A 429 9.14 -23.93 -9.14
C GLU A 429 9.17 -25.44 -9.53
N PRO A 430 8.78 -25.86 -10.75
CA PRO A 430 8.90 -27.26 -11.16
C PRO A 430 10.35 -27.75 -11.20
N ARG A 431 11.30 -26.92 -11.67
CA ARG A 431 12.73 -27.26 -11.66
C ARG A 431 13.31 -27.25 -10.25
N MET A 432 12.83 -26.34 -9.40
CA MET A 432 13.20 -26.24 -7.99
C MET A 432 12.78 -27.47 -7.16
N ARG A 433 11.64 -28.09 -7.50
CA ARG A 433 11.09 -29.27 -6.81
C ARG A 433 11.35 -30.61 -7.51
N THR A 434 12.00 -30.63 -8.67
CA THR A 434 12.43 -31.88 -9.32
C THR A 434 13.85 -32.24 -8.86
N PRO A 435 14.06 -33.38 -8.17
CA PRO A 435 15.41 -33.86 -7.84
C PRO A 435 16.15 -34.36 -9.09
N LEU A 436 17.48 -34.47 -9.04
CA LEU A 436 18.24 -35.08 -10.14
C LEU A 436 18.03 -36.60 -10.18
N ASP A 437 17.59 -37.10 -11.33
CA ASP A 437 17.56 -38.53 -11.64
C ASP A 437 18.95 -38.98 -12.16
N PRO A 438 19.66 -39.88 -11.46
CA PRO A 438 20.94 -40.41 -11.92
C PRO A 438 20.82 -41.36 -13.13
N TYR A 439 19.62 -41.84 -13.46
CA TYR A 439 19.40 -42.77 -14.58
C TYR A 439 19.11 -42.05 -15.90
N SER A 440 18.45 -40.88 -15.91
CA SER A 440 18.24 -40.02 -17.09
C SER A 440 19.54 -39.81 -17.88
N PRO A 441 19.53 -40.01 -19.22
CA PRO A 441 20.69 -39.72 -20.05
C PRO A 441 20.97 -38.22 -20.14
N GLU A 442 19.94 -37.38 -20.26
CA GLU A 442 20.07 -35.93 -20.45
C GLU A 442 20.67 -35.26 -19.20
N GLN A 443 20.25 -35.68 -18.00
CA GLN A 443 20.76 -35.13 -16.73
C GLN A 443 22.22 -35.57 -16.48
N ARG A 444 22.60 -36.77 -16.90
CA ARG A 444 24.00 -37.22 -16.89
C ARG A 444 24.86 -36.48 -17.90
N GLU A 445 24.35 -36.19 -19.10
CA GLU A 445 25.03 -35.37 -20.10
C GLU A 445 25.20 -33.92 -19.61
N GLN A 446 24.18 -33.35 -18.98
CA GLN A 446 24.23 -32.04 -18.32
C GLN A 446 25.35 -31.96 -17.26
N LEU A 447 25.46 -32.95 -16.37
CA LEU A 447 26.55 -33.02 -15.40
C LEU A 447 27.93 -33.20 -16.06
N GLN A 448 28.02 -33.95 -17.16
CA GLN A 448 29.27 -34.11 -17.91
C GLN A 448 29.69 -32.80 -18.60
N ALA A 449 28.77 -32.08 -19.24
CA ALA A 449 29.05 -30.79 -19.87
C ALA A 449 29.56 -29.75 -18.85
N LEU A 450 29.01 -29.75 -17.63
CA LEU A 450 29.48 -28.89 -16.54
C LEU A 450 30.94 -29.20 -16.13
N ARG A 451 31.28 -30.50 -16.00
CA ARG A 451 32.66 -30.98 -15.74
C ARG A 451 33.61 -30.58 -16.87
N GLN A 452 33.21 -30.77 -18.13
CA GLN A 452 34.04 -30.48 -19.30
C GLN A 452 34.38 -29.00 -19.40
N ALA A 453 33.40 -28.11 -19.23
CA ALA A 453 33.60 -26.65 -19.25
C ALA A 453 34.55 -26.12 -18.14
N ALA A 454 34.91 -26.94 -17.15
CA ALA A 454 35.86 -26.59 -16.09
C ALA A 454 37.28 -27.16 -16.31
N PHE A 455 37.40 -28.35 -16.92
CA PHE A 455 38.65 -29.12 -16.93
C PHE A 455 39.16 -29.53 -18.33
N GLU A 456 38.34 -29.47 -19.37
CA GLU A 456 38.72 -29.82 -20.74
C GLU A 456 38.91 -28.54 -21.57
N SER A 457 40.15 -28.07 -21.65
CA SER A 457 40.57 -26.98 -22.54
C SER A 457 40.73 -27.48 -23.98
N GLU A 458 40.54 -26.59 -24.96
CA GLU A 458 40.71 -26.90 -26.38
C GLU A 458 42.14 -27.40 -26.69
N GLY A 459 42.30 -28.73 -26.84
CA GLY A 459 43.55 -29.35 -27.29
C GLY A 459 43.81 -30.78 -26.78
N GLU A 460 43.55 -31.08 -25.50
CA GLU A 460 44.08 -32.30 -24.86
C GLU A 460 43.00 -33.31 -24.43
N SER A 461 42.70 -34.28 -25.31
CA SER A 461 41.81 -35.42 -24.99
C SER A 461 42.53 -36.51 -24.16
N LEU A 462 42.98 -36.17 -22.95
CA LEU A 462 43.70 -37.06 -22.02
C LEU A 462 42.91 -38.32 -21.62
N GLY A 463 41.59 -38.36 -21.88
CA GLY A 463 40.72 -39.50 -21.57
C GLY A 463 40.72 -40.63 -22.61
N ALA A 464 41.16 -40.38 -23.85
CA ALA A 464 40.91 -41.29 -24.98
C ALA A 464 41.57 -42.69 -24.83
N GLY A 465 42.75 -42.76 -24.24
CA GLY A 465 43.51 -44.01 -24.04
C GLY A 465 43.21 -44.77 -22.73
N LEU A 466 42.26 -44.32 -21.92
CA LEU A 466 42.06 -44.85 -20.57
C LEU A 466 41.01 -45.97 -20.50
N SER A 467 41.30 -47.02 -19.71
CA SER A 467 40.34 -48.05 -19.31
C SER A 467 39.09 -47.44 -18.65
N ALA A 468 37.93 -48.08 -18.80
CA ALA A 468 36.66 -47.59 -18.26
C ALA A 468 36.71 -47.23 -16.76
N ASP A 469 37.39 -48.03 -15.93
CA ASP A 469 37.51 -47.79 -14.49
C ASP A 469 38.37 -46.57 -14.15
N ARG A 470 39.49 -46.37 -14.88
CA ARG A 470 40.30 -45.15 -14.75
C ARG A 470 39.51 -43.90 -15.18
N ARG A 471 38.69 -43.98 -16.23
CA ARG A 471 37.77 -42.89 -16.62
C ARG A 471 36.71 -42.60 -15.55
N ARG A 472 36.07 -43.63 -14.98
CA ARG A 472 35.13 -43.47 -13.87
C ARG A 472 35.79 -42.83 -12.64
N SER A 473 37.00 -43.26 -12.28
CA SER A 473 37.76 -42.72 -11.16
C SER A 473 38.25 -41.28 -11.36
N LEU A 474 38.56 -40.86 -12.60
CA LEU A 474 38.89 -39.47 -12.93
C LEU A 474 37.66 -38.58 -12.79
N CYS A 475 36.54 -38.97 -13.40
CA CYS A 475 35.28 -38.24 -13.34
C CYS A 475 34.79 -38.02 -11.89
N ALA A 476 34.84 -39.06 -11.05
CA ALA A 476 34.48 -38.97 -9.62
C ALA A 476 35.43 -38.08 -8.78
N ARG A 477 36.69 -37.90 -9.23
CA ARG A 477 37.66 -36.98 -8.61
C ARG A 477 37.45 -35.53 -9.09
N GLU A 478 37.08 -35.36 -10.35
CA GLU A 478 36.78 -34.05 -10.95
C GLU A 478 35.48 -33.45 -10.40
N PHE A 479 34.44 -34.24 -10.14
CA PHE A 479 33.25 -33.75 -9.44
C PHE A 479 33.56 -33.30 -8.01
N ARG A 480 34.43 -34.00 -7.28
CA ARG A 480 34.94 -33.50 -5.98
C ARG A 480 35.75 -32.20 -6.13
N LYS A 481 36.61 -32.09 -7.14
CA LYS A 481 37.29 -30.82 -7.48
C LYS A 481 36.31 -29.69 -7.87
N LEU A 482 35.12 -30.02 -8.38
CA LEU A 482 34.03 -29.05 -8.62
C LEU A 482 33.32 -28.60 -7.33
N GLY A 483 33.67 -29.16 -6.16
CA GLY A 483 33.06 -28.85 -4.88
C GLY A 483 31.68 -29.48 -4.64
N PHE A 484 31.41 -30.65 -5.25
CA PHE A 484 30.33 -31.54 -4.79
C PHE A 484 30.77 -32.25 -3.49
N SER A 485 29.86 -32.42 -2.53
CA SER A 485 30.18 -33.07 -1.25
C SER A 485 30.48 -34.56 -1.43
N ASN A 486 29.78 -35.20 -2.38
CA ASN A 486 29.91 -36.61 -2.68
C ASN A 486 30.69 -36.87 -3.97
N SER A 487 31.19 -38.11 -4.14
CA SER A 487 31.74 -38.56 -5.43
C SER A 487 30.66 -38.79 -6.50
N ASN A 488 29.39 -38.70 -6.13
CA ASN A 488 28.23 -38.77 -7.02
C ASN A 488 27.39 -37.48 -6.86
N PRO A 489 27.42 -36.55 -7.84
CA PRO A 489 26.63 -35.30 -7.82
C PRO A 489 25.13 -35.48 -7.60
N ALA A 490 24.56 -36.65 -7.91
CA ALA A 490 23.15 -36.91 -7.70
C ALA A 490 22.73 -36.78 -6.24
N GLN A 491 23.57 -37.19 -5.27
CA GLN A 491 23.24 -37.13 -3.85
C GLN A 491 23.17 -35.70 -3.31
N ASP A 492 23.93 -34.77 -3.92
CA ASP A 492 23.89 -33.35 -3.61
C ASP A 492 22.68 -32.63 -4.28
N LEU A 493 22.14 -33.19 -5.37
CA LEU A 493 21.02 -32.64 -6.17
C LEU A 493 19.69 -33.40 -6.00
N GLU A 494 19.67 -34.44 -5.17
CA GLU A 494 18.48 -35.17 -4.71
C GLU A 494 17.65 -34.33 -3.73
N ARG A 495 18.28 -33.39 -3.02
CA ARG A 495 17.61 -32.48 -2.08
C ARG A 495 16.85 -31.37 -2.81
N VAL A 496 15.56 -31.27 -2.50
CA VAL A 496 14.65 -30.22 -3.00
C VAL A 496 14.10 -29.37 -1.84
N PRO A 497 14.09 -28.02 -1.93
CA PRO A 497 14.83 -27.22 -2.91
C PRO A 497 16.35 -27.40 -2.75
N PRO A 498 17.15 -27.15 -3.80
CA PRO A 498 16.78 -26.53 -5.08
C PRO A 498 16.67 -27.51 -6.25
N GLY A 499 16.99 -28.80 -6.05
CA GLY A 499 16.96 -29.82 -7.11
C GLY A 499 17.66 -29.39 -8.40
N LEU A 500 17.01 -29.65 -9.52
CA LEU A 500 17.52 -29.38 -10.87
C LEU A 500 17.70 -27.89 -11.21
N LEU A 501 17.03 -26.97 -10.51
CA LEU A 501 17.24 -25.53 -10.73
C LEU A 501 18.68 -25.08 -10.40
N ALA A 502 19.36 -25.75 -9.46
CA ALA A 502 20.77 -25.49 -9.20
C ALA A 502 21.68 -25.98 -10.33
N LEU A 503 21.33 -27.09 -11.00
CA LEU A 503 22.06 -27.57 -12.18
C LEU A 503 21.87 -26.63 -13.37
N ASP A 504 20.64 -26.13 -13.58
CA ASP A 504 20.34 -25.12 -14.60
C ASP A 504 21.14 -23.82 -14.34
N ASN A 505 21.20 -23.35 -13.10
CA ASN A 505 22.02 -22.20 -12.68
C ASN A 505 23.52 -22.41 -12.96
N MET A 506 24.08 -23.56 -12.58
CA MET A 506 25.50 -23.87 -12.81
C MET A 506 25.84 -23.93 -14.30
N LEU A 507 24.99 -24.56 -15.12
CA LEU A 507 25.14 -24.63 -16.57
C LEU A 507 24.92 -23.29 -17.27
N TYR A 508 24.04 -22.44 -16.75
CA TYR A 508 23.87 -21.09 -17.25
C TYR A 508 25.15 -20.28 -17.03
N PHE A 509 25.70 -20.30 -15.81
CA PHE A 509 26.94 -19.60 -15.49
C PHE A 509 28.14 -20.11 -16.30
N SER A 510 28.29 -21.43 -16.49
CA SER A 510 29.38 -22.00 -17.30
C SER A 510 29.29 -21.65 -18.79
N ARG A 511 28.08 -21.35 -19.31
CA ARG A 511 27.86 -21.00 -20.72
C ARG A 511 27.90 -19.49 -21.00
N HIS A 512 27.34 -18.66 -20.11
CA HIS A 512 27.24 -17.21 -20.32
C HIS A 512 28.43 -16.44 -19.73
N ALA A 513 29.11 -17.00 -18.73
CA ALA A 513 30.32 -16.41 -18.13
C ALA A 513 31.48 -17.43 -18.03
N PRO A 514 31.87 -18.13 -19.13
CA PRO A 514 32.84 -19.23 -19.07
C PRO A 514 34.18 -18.82 -18.46
N SER A 515 34.70 -17.64 -18.80
CA SER A 515 35.96 -17.13 -18.22
C SER A 515 35.87 -16.76 -16.73
N ALA A 516 34.66 -16.56 -16.18
CA ALA A 516 34.44 -16.40 -14.74
C ALA A 516 34.25 -17.77 -14.05
N TYR A 517 33.53 -18.69 -14.71
CA TYR A 517 33.33 -20.06 -14.25
C TYR A 517 34.62 -20.86 -14.15
N SER A 518 35.39 -20.99 -15.24
CA SER A 518 36.65 -21.74 -15.23
C SER A 518 37.67 -21.10 -14.28
N ARG A 519 37.66 -19.75 -14.15
CA ARG A 519 38.47 -19.06 -13.12
C ARG A 519 38.06 -19.48 -11.71
N PHE A 520 36.76 -19.46 -11.36
CA PHE A 520 36.27 -19.89 -10.06
C PHE A 520 36.74 -21.32 -9.76
N VAL A 521 36.47 -22.26 -10.67
CA VAL A 521 36.75 -23.68 -10.41
C VAL A 521 38.26 -23.95 -10.37
N LEU A 522 39.06 -23.38 -11.25
CA LEU A 522 40.51 -23.61 -11.26
C LEU A 522 41.22 -22.93 -10.07
N GLU A 523 40.83 -21.71 -9.67
CA GLU A 523 41.41 -21.03 -8.48
C GLU A 523 41.12 -21.77 -7.16
N ASN A 524 40.03 -22.54 -7.09
CA ASN A 524 39.66 -23.27 -5.88
C ASN A 524 40.09 -24.74 -5.92
N SER A 525 40.06 -25.40 -7.09
CA SER A 525 40.42 -26.82 -7.23
C SER A 525 41.92 -27.10 -7.40
N SER A 526 42.73 -26.06 -7.53
CA SER A 526 44.21 -26.13 -7.50
C SER A 526 44.83 -25.73 -6.15
N ARG A 527 43.99 -25.36 -5.17
CA ARG A 527 44.43 -25.12 -3.79
C ARG A 527 44.73 -26.44 -3.08
N GLU A 528 45.70 -26.38 -2.18
CA GLU A 528 46.02 -27.43 -1.20
C GLU A 528 45.80 -26.92 0.24
N ASP A 529 45.26 -25.70 0.41
CA ASP A 529 44.92 -25.11 1.70
C ASP A 529 43.42 -25.26 2.03
N LYS A 530 43.07 -25.11 3.31
CA LYS A 530 41.68 -25.26 3.80
C LYS A 530 40.71 -24.16 3.33
N HIS A 531 41.13 -23.28 2.42
CA HIS A 531 40.42 -22.07 2.00
C HIS A 531 39.77 -22.20 0.61
N GLU A 532 39.76 -23.39 0.03
CA GLU A 532 38.99 -23.75 -1.17
C GLU A 532 37.48 -23.47 -1.01
N CYS A 533 36.91 -22.63 -1.88
CA CYS A 533 35.46 -22.40 -1.97
C CYS A 533 34.81 -23.50 -2.82
N PRO A 534 33.88 -24.33 -2.28
CA PRO A 534 33.34 -25.48 -3.01
C PRO A 534 32.26 -25.02 -3.99
N PHE A 535 32.57 -24.93 -5.28
CA PHE A 535 31.68 -24.32 -6.28
C PHE A 535 30.28 -24.93 -6.32
N ALA A 536 30.14 -26.25 -6.40
CA ALA A 536 28.83 -26.90 -6.51
C ALA A 536 27.99 -26.77 -5.23
N ARG A 537 28.54 -27.10 -4.04
CA ARG A 537 27.89 -26.89 -2.73
C ARG A 537 27.45 -25.42 -2.55
N SER A 538 28.30 -24.47 -2.94
CA SER A 538 27.98 -23.03 -2.90
C SER A 538 26.84 -22.66 -3.85
N SER A 539 26.85 -23.20 -5.08
CA SER A 539 25.83 -22.95 -6.10
C SER A 539 24.46 -23.51 -5.72
N ILE A 540 24.42 -24.69 -5.10
CA ILE A 540 23.21 -25.32 -4.57
C ILE A 540 22.64 -24.44 -3.45
N GLN A 541 23.42 -24.12 -2.42
CA GLN A 541 22.93 -23.32 -1.29
C GLN A 541 22.55 -21.89 -1.68
N LEU A 542 23.28 -21.28 -2.63
CA LEU A 542 22.93 -19.98 -3.20
C LEU A 542 21.62 -20.03 -4.00
N THR A 543 21.33 -21.13 -4.70
CA THR A 543 20.06 -21.28 -5.43
C THR A 543 18.88 -21.34 -4.46
N VAL A 544 19.01 -22.08 -3.34
CA VAL A 544 18.00 -22.08 -2.27
C VAL A 544 17.80 -20.65 -1.74
N LEU A 545 18.90 -19.97 -1.39
CA LEU A 545 18.87 -18.60 -0.86
C LEU A 545 18.20 -17.60 -1.82
N LEU A 546 18.44 -17.70 -3.13
CA LEU A 546 17.77 -16.84 -4.11
C LEU A 546 16.27 -17.19 -4.28
N CYS A 547 15.89 -18.45 -4.14
CA CYS A 547 14.48 -18.84 -4.15
C CYS A 547 13.74 -18.33 -2.90
N GLU A 548 14.37 -18.40 -1.73
CA GLU A 548 13.85 -17.84 -0.47
C GLU A 548 13.70 -16.32 -0.52
N LEU A 549 14.72 -15.59 -1.01
CA LEU A 549 14.69 -14.13 -1.10
C LEU A 549 13.72 -13.57 -2.15
N LEU A 550 13.25 -14.42 -3.08
CA LEU A 550 12.33 -14.04 -4.17
C LEU A 550 10.96 -14.76 -4.08
N ARG A 551 10.68 -15.48 -2.98
CA ARG A 551 9.43 -16.23 -2.74
C ARG A 551 9.02 -17.14 -3.92
N VAL A 552 9.99 -17.85 -4.50
CA VAL A 552 9.78 -18.67 -5.70
C VAL A 552 8.85 -19.84 -5.41
N GLY A 553 7.67 -19.86 -6.05
CA GLY A 553 6.65 -20.88 -5.84
C GLY A 553 5.69 -20.60 -4.67
N GLU A 554 5.72 -19.39 -4.08
CA GLU A 554 4.64 -18.93 -3.22
C GLU A 554 3.51 -18.32 -4.07
N PRO A 555 2.23 -18.62 -3.79
CA PRO A 555 1.10 -18.00 -4.48
C PRO A 555 0.99 -16.52 -4.07
N CYS A 556 0.57 -15.66 -5.00
CA CYS A 556 0.19 -14.28 -4.68
C CYS A 556 -0.90 -14.25 -3.59
N GLU A 557 -0.97 -13.18 -2.79
CA GLU A 557 -1.97 -13.10 -1.70
C GLU A 557 -3.43 -13.23 -2.16
N TRP A 558 -3.72 -12.90 -3.42
CA TRP A 558 -5.05 -13.05 -4.02
C TRP A 558 -5.30 -14.47 -4.56
N ASP A 559 -4.22 -15.19 -4.89
CA ASP A 559 -4.23 -16.57 -5.41
C ASP A 559 -4.46 -17.60 -4.28
N TRP A 560 -4.01 -17.32 -3.05
CA TRP A 560 -4.46 -18.13 -1.89
C TRP A 560 -5.96 -17.88 -1.59
N ALA A 561 -6.43 -16.63 -1.65
CA ALA A 561 -7.82 -16.32 -1.35
C ALA A 561 -8.79 -17.01 -2.33
N GLN A 562 -8.43 -17.07 -3.62
CA GLN A 562 -9.23 -17.76 -4.62
C GLN A 562 -9.14 -19.29 -4.52
N ARG A 563 -7.95 -19.88 -4.35
CA ARG A 563 -7.81 -21.35 -4.19
C ARG A 563 -8.33 -21.92 -2.86
N VAL A 564 -8.55 -21.07 -1.85
CA VAL A 564 -9.27 -21.42 -0.60
C VAL A 564 -10.78 -21.39 -0.81
N TRP A 565 -11.29 -20.49 -1.67
CA TRP A 565 -12.70 -20.46 -2.06
C TRP A 565 -13.09 -21.70 -2.87
N GLU A 566 -12.30 -22.06 -3.90
CA GLU A 566 -12.52 -23.22 -4.78
C GLU A 566 -12.54 -24.56 -4.03
N ARG A 567 -11.76 -24.71 -2.96
CA ARG A 567 -11.78 -25.92 -2.10
C ARG A 567 -12.85 -25.90 -1.00
N GLY A 568 -13.66 -24.84 -0.92
CA GLY A 568 -14.80 -24.77 -0.01
C GLY A 568 -16.05 -25.52 -0.50
N THR A 569 -16.13 -25.86 -1.79
CA THR A 569 -17.34 -26.39 -2.44
C THR A 569 -17.36 -27.91 -2.65
N GLU A 570 -16.24 -28.63 -2.45
CA GLU A 570 -16.21 -30.10 -2.53
C GLU A 570 -16.13 -30.76 -1.15
N GLY A 571 -17.14 -31.58 -0.80
CA GLY A 571 -16.94 -32.67 0.17
C GLY A 571 -17.68 -32.63 1.53
N GLN A 572 -18.97 -32.26 1.59
CA GLN A 572 -19.80 -32.70 2.74
C GLN A 572 -20.22 -34.18 2.57
N ARG A 573 -19.51 -35.11 3.23
CA ARG A 573 -20.03 -36.45 3.60
C ARG A 573 -19.17 -37.11 4.70
N GLY A 574 -19.82 -37.46 5.81
CA GLY A 574 -19.25 -38.34 6.85
C GLY A 574 -18.64 -37.62 8.07
N PRO A 575 -19.16 -37.84 9.29
CA PRO A 575 -18.52 -37.39 10.52
C PRO A 575 -17.57 -38.47 11.09
N GLY A 576 -16.38 -38.07 11.55
CA GLY A 576 -15.57 -38.85 12.50
C GLY A 576 -14.13 -39.15 12.09
N ALA A 577 -13.21 -38.25 12.47
CA ALA A 577 -11.83 -38.56 12.88
C ALA A 577 -11.13 -37.27 13.33
N ALA A 578 -10.84 -37.12 14.63
CA ALA A 578 -10.03 -36.01 15.12
C ALA A 578 -8.55 -36.43 15.17
N HIS A 579 -7.75 -35.97 14.21
CA HIS A 579 -6.28 -36.10 14.28
C HIS A 579 -5.59 -34.74 14.29
N THR A 580 -4.88 -34.51 15.38
CA THR A 580 -4.13 -33.29 15.65
C THR A 580 -2.82 -33.31 14.86
N PHE A 581 -2.56 -32.28 14.06
CA PHE A 581 -1.22 -31.98 13.55
C PHE A 581 -0.72 -30.68 14.16
N SER A 582 0.25 -30.80 15.07
CA SER A 582 0.95 -29.67 15.68
C SER A 582 2.07 -29.19 14.75
N LEU A 583 2.10 -27.90 14.45
CA LEU A 583 3.27 -27.22 13.87
C LEU A 583 3.77 -26.16 14.86
N SER A 584 5.04 -26.27 15.23
CA SER A 584 5.69 -25.38 16.21
C SER A 584 6.02 -24.01 15.60
N PRO A 585 5.81 -22.89 16.31
CA PRO A 585 6.08 -21.56 15.79
C PRO A 585 7.56 -21.15 15.97
N SER A 586 8.33 -21.06 14.89
CA SER A 586 9.71 -20.55 14.95
C SER A 586 10.24 -19.93 13.65
N CYS A 587 9.53 -18.92 13.12
CA CYS A 587 10.08 -17.95 12.17
C CYS A 587 9.67 -16.53 12.59
N PRO A 588 10.58 -15.53 12.56
CA PRO A 588 10.23 -14.14 12.88
C PRO A 588 9.51 -13.46 11.71
N PRO A 589 8.52 -12.59 11.96
CA PRO A 589 7.96 -11.72 10.92
C PRO A 589 8.98 -10.66 10.50
N ALA A 590 9.13 -10.48 9.18
CA ALA A 590 9.89 -9.38 8.58
C ALA A 590 8.93 -8.22 8.17
N PRO A 591 9.41 -6.97 8.06
CA PRO A 591 8.53 -5.80 8.17
C PRO A 591 8.03 -5.21 6.84
N GLY A 592 6.84 -4.60 6.89
CA GLY A 592 6.51 -3.41 6.09
C GLY A 592 5.83 -3.61 4.73
N SER A 593 4.50 -3.77 4.74
CA SER A 593 3.55 -3.45 3.65
C SER A 593 3.94 -3.85 2.21
N GLU A 594 3.46 -5.01 1.74
CA GLU A 594 3.70 -5.50 0.37
C GLU A 594 2.40 -5.96 -0.34
N THR A 595 1.59 -5.03 -0.86
CA THR A 595 0.33 -5.40 -1.57
C THR A 595 0.11 -4.73 -2.93
N ALA A 596 1.02 -3.84 -3.38
CA ALA A 596 0.86 -3.14 -4.67
C ALA A 596 2.17 -2.73 -5.38
N GLN A 597 3.28 -2.47 -4.67
CA GLN A 597 4.45 -1.79 -5.24
C GLN A 597 5.74 -2.65 -5.19
N ASP A 598 5.56 -3.97 -5.20
CA ASP A 598 6.54 -4.93 -4.67
C ASP A 598 7.07 -5.91 -5.74
N PHE A 599 6.87 -5.55 -7.01
CA PHE A 599 7.71 -6.07 -8.08
C PHE A 599 9.09 -5.40 -8.05
N SER A 600 10.10 -6.11 -8.56
CA SER A 600 11.49 -5.64 -8.68
C SER A 600 11.78 -5.37 -10.17
N PRO A 601 11.89 -4.09 -10.61
CA PRO A 601 11.93 -3.73 -12.03
C PRO A 601 13.02 -4.42 -12.86
N MET A 602 14.14 -4.80 -12.23
CA MET A 602 15.23 -5.52 -12.90
C MET A 602 14.80 -6.82 -13.58
N PHE A 603 13.75 -7.51 -13.09
CA PHE A 603 13.24 -8.74 -13.72
C PHE A 603 12.54 -8.48 -15.06
N PHE A 604 12.21 -7.23 -15.40
CA PHE A 604 11.67 -6.87 -16.72
C PHE A 604 12.76 -6.35 -17.69
N GLY A 605 13.95 -5.97 -17.19
CA GLY A 605 14.99 -5.34 -18.00
C GLY A 605 15.80 -6.28 -18.92
N GLN A 606 15.95 -7.55 -18.53
CA GLN A 606 16.73 -8.56 -19.26
C GLN A 606 16.07 -9.93 -19.20
N ASP A 607 16.28 -10.75 -20.23
CA ASP A 607 15.87 -12.15 -20.23
C ASP A 607 16.71 -13.01 -19.30
N GLN A 608 16.12 -14.11 -18.82
CA GLN A 608 16.73 -15.04 -17.86
C GLN A 608 17.31 -14.36 -16.60
N SER A 609 16.72 -13.24 -16.17
CA SER A 609 17.26 -12.38 -15.10
C SER A 609 17.46 -13.07 -13.74
N PHE A 610 16.78 -14.19 -13.45
CA PHE A 610 17.08 -15.03 -12.28
C PHE A 610 18.44 -15.73 -12.39
N HIS A 611 18.78 -16.26 -13.57
CA HIS A 611 20.06 -16.92 -13.81
C HIS A 611 21.20 -15.89 -13.87
N GLU A 612 20.99 -14.69 -14.41
CA GLU A 612 21.97 -13.60 -14.33
C GLU A 612 22.16 -13.06 -12.89
N LEU A 613 21.08 -12.99 -12.10
CA LEU A 613 21.16 -12.70 -10.67
C LEU A 613 21.99 -13.76 -9.93
N PHE A 614 21.83 -15.05 -10.28
CA PHE A 614 22.71 -16.12 -9.81
C PHE A 614 24.17 -15.90 -10.24
N CYS A 615 24.44 -15.59 -11.51
CA CYS A 615 25.78 -15.29 -12.02
C CYS A 615 26.49 -14.18 -11.24
N VAL A 616 25.79 -13.09 -10.91
CA VAL A 616 26.34 -12.00 -10.06
C VAL A 616 26.55 -12.49 -8.61
N SER A 617 25.60 -13.25 -8.08
CA SER A 617 25.60 -13.67 -6.67
C SER A 617 26.65 -14.77 -6.37
N ILE A 618 26.98 -15.65 -7.31
CA ILE A 618 28.03 -16.67 -7.14
C ILE A 618 29.44 -16.03 -7.20
N GLN A 619 29.61 -14.97 -8.01
CA GLN A 619 30.82 -14.13 -7.99
C GLN A 619 30.97 -13.39 -6.64
N LEU A 620 29.88 -12.82 -6.12
CA LEU A 620 29.84 -12.21 -4.79
C LEU A 620 30.19 -13.20 -3.67
N LEU A 621 29.68 -14.43 -3.73
CA LEU A 621 29.96 -15.47 -2.75
C LEU A 621 31.46 -15.81 -2.70
N ASN A 622 32.10 -16.00 -3.86
CA ASN A 622 33.54 -16.25 -3.95
C ASN A 622 34.39 -15.06 -3.45
N LYS A 623 33.95 -13.82 -3.73
CA LYS A 623 34.58 -12.59 -3.20
C LYS A 623 34.49 -12.55 -1.67
N THR A 624 33.30 -12.72 -1.12
CA THR A 624 33.04 -12.69 0.33
C THR A 624 33.76 -13.83 1.06
N TRP A 625 33.81 -15.04 0.49
CA TRP A 625 34.61 -16.16 1.00
C TRP A 625 36.09 -15.80 1.16
N LYS A 626 36.68 -15.19 0.12
CA LYS A 626 38.09 -14.74 0.12
C LYS A 626 38.34 -13.58 1.08
N GLU A 627 37.42 -12.61 1.15
CA GLU A 627 37.47 -11.48 2.10
C GLU A 627 37.39 -11.97 3.56
N MET A 628 36.58 -12.99 3.84
CA MET A 628 36.48 -13.65 5.15
C MET A 628 37.68 -14.56 5.47
N ARG A 629 38.52 -14.90 4.48
CA ARG A 629 39.51 -16.01 4.55
C ARG A 629 38.88 -17.31 5.07
N ALA A 630 37.66 -17.58 4.62
CA ALA A 630 36.82 -18.66 5.13
C ALA A 630 37.43 -20.05 4.90
N THR A 631 37.00 -21.01 5.71
CA THR A 631 37.25 -22.45 5.53
C THR A 631 35.92 -23.20 5.33
N GLN A 632 35.99 -24.51 5.07
CA GLN A 632 34.79 -25.37 5.02
C GLN A 632 33.94 -25.34 6.31
N GLU A 633 34.56 -25.02 7.46
CA GLU A 633 33.90 -24.87 8.77
C GLU A 633 33.18 -23.51 8.93
N ASP A 634 33.46 -22.56 8.04
CA ASP A 634 32.84 -21.23 8.00
C ASP A 634 31.71 -21.11 6.96
N PHE A 635 31.46 -22.17 6.17
CA PHE A 635 30.57 -22.15 5.01
C PHE A 635 29.21 -21.50 5.31
N ASP A 636 28.53 -21.92 6.38
CA ASP A 636 27.20 -21.39 6.72
C ASP A 636 27.26 -19.92 7.19
N LYS A 637 28.39 -19.48 7.78
CA LYS A 637 28.65 -18.08 8.14
C LYS A 637 28.82 -17.22 6.90
N VAL A 638 29.54 -17.71 5.89
CA VAL A 638 29.69 -17.04 4.58
C VAL A 638 28.33 -16.91 3.89
N ILE A 639 27.54 -17.99 3.85
CA ILE A 639 26.18 -17.98 3.30
C ILE A 639 25.29 -16.98 4.05
N GLN A 640 25.42 -16.84 5.37
CA GLN A 640 24.67 -15.85 6.15
C GLN A 640 25.10 -14.39 5.84
N VAL A 641 26.40 -14.13 5.62
CA VAL A 641 26.88 -12.82 5.13
C VAL A 641 26.35 -12.52 3.73
N VAL A 642 26.39 -13.50 2.82
CA VAL A 642 25.88 -13.36 1.45
C VAL A 642 24.37 -13.14 1.44
N ARG A 643 23.60 -13.86 2.28
CA ARG A 643 22.16 -13.62 2.50
C ARG A 643 21.89 -12.17 2.90
N GLU A 644 22.72 -11.58 3.76
CA GLU A 644 22.58 -10.19 4.19
C GLU A 644 22.96 -9.20 3.08
N GLN A 645 24.06 -9.41 2.36
CA GLN A 645 24.47 -8.59 1.20
C GLN A 645 23.38 -8.56 0.12
N LEU A 646 22.81 -9.73 -0.21
CA LEU A 646 21.74 -9.87 -1.18
C LEU A 646 20.45 -9.20 -0.67
N ALA A 647 20.00 -9.51 0.55
CA ALA A 647 18.77 -8.95 1.12
C ALA A 647 18.83 -7.41 1.26
N ARG A 648 19.92 -6.85 1.81
CA ARG A 648 20.12 -5.39 1.90
C ARG A 648 20.17 -4.73 0.52
N THR A 649 20.63 -5.41 -0.53
CA THR A 649 20.64 -4.87 -1.90
C THR A 649 19.26 -4.97 -2.58
N LEU A 650 18.56 -6.10 -2.44
CA LEU A 650 17.22 -6.30 -3.03
C LEU A 650 16.20 -5.33 -2.41
N ALA A 651 16.30 -5.03 -1.11
CA ALA A 651 15.48 -4.04 -0.42
C ALA A 651 15.60 -2.61 -1.00
N LEU A 652 16.65 -2.30 -1.76
CA LEU A 652 16.78 -1.03 -2.49
C LEU A 652 16.00 -0.99 -3.81
N LYS A 653 15.23 -2.05 -4.14
CA LYS A 653 14.46 -2.24 -5.38
C LYS A 653 15.20 -1.76 -6.65
N PRO A 654 16.42 -2.26 -6.92
CA PRO A 654 17.26 -1.77 -8.02
C PRO A 654 16.56 -1.95 -9.38
N SER A 655 16.61 -0.91 -10.21
CA SER A 655 15.90 -0.88 -11.49
C SER A 655 16.49 -1.81 -12.55
N SER A 656 17.77 -2.19 -12.44
CA SER A 656 18.47 -3.06 -13.39
C SER A 656 19.48 -3.97 -12.70
N LEU A 657 19.85 -5.08 -13.36
CA LEU A 657 20.85 -6.03 -12.85
C LEU A 657 22.25 -5.41 -12.73
N GLU A 658 22.63 -4.43 -13.55
CA GLU A 658 23.92 -3.74 -13.43
C GLU A 658 23.91 -2.73 -12.25
N LEU A 659 22.77 -2.10 -11.95
CA LEU A 659 22.61 -1.32 -10.72
C LEU A 659 22.67 -2.22 -9.47
N PHE A 660 22.02 -3.38 -9.51
CA PHE A 660 22.15 -4.41 -8.47
C PHE A 660 23.62 -4.85 -8.30
N ARG A 661 24.32 -5.17 -9.41
CA ARG A 661 25.73 -5.57 -9.42
C ARG A 661 26.63 -4.49 -8.81
N THR A 662 26.39 -3.23 -9.14
CA THR A 662 27.11 -2.08 -8.59
C THR A 662 26.87 -1.95 -7.09
N LYS A 663 25.60 -1.98 -6.64
CA LYS A 663 25.21 -1.83 -5.24
C LYS A 663 25.74 -2.98 -4.37
N VAL A 664 25.60 -4.23 -4.80
CA VAL A 664 26.06 -5.39 -4.01
C VAL A 664 27.59 -5.47 -3.94
N ASN A 665 28.31 -5.00 -4.97
CA ASN A 665 29.78 -4.92 -4.91
C ASN A 665 30.29 -3.80 -4.00
N ALA A 666 29.48 -2.76 -3.76
CA ALA A 666 29.74 -1.71 -2.77
C ALA A 666 29.43 -2.13 -1.32
N LEU A 667 28.97 -3.37 -1.09
CA LEU A 667 28.78 -3.98 0.24
C LEU A 667 29.77 -5.16 0.48
N PRO A 668 31.09 -4.94 0.48
CA PRO A 668 32.07 -5.98 0.81
C PRO A 668 31.93 -6.45 2.28
N TYR A 669 32.53 -7.59 2.63
CA TYR A 669 32.47 -8.15 3.98
C TYR A 669 32.89 -7.15 5.08
N GLY A 670 33.91 -6.33 4.82
CA GLY A 670 34.34 -5.27 5.76
C GLY A 670 33.27 -4.21 6.02
N GLU A 671 32.44 -3.88 5.03
CA GLU A 671 31.31 -2.95 5.20
C GLU A 671 30.14 -3.63 5.90
N VAL A 672 29.86 -4.91 5.61
CA VAL A 672 28.87 -5.69 6.39
C VAL A 672 29.29 -5.80 7.86
N LEU A 673 30.58 -6.02 8.14
CA LEU A 673 31.11 -5.95 9.50
C LEU A 673 30.96 -4.56 10.12
N ARG A 674 31.28 -3.49 9.37
CA ARG A 674 31.11 -2.10 9.87
C ARG A 674 29.66 -1.79 10.18
N LEU A 675 28.71 -2.23 9.34
CA LEU A 675 27.27 -2.09 9.58
C LEU A 675 26.85 -2.89 10.81
N ARG A 676 27.16 -4.18 10.88
CA ARG A 676 26.89 -5.03 12.06
C ARG A 676 27.52 -4.49 13.35
N GLN A 677 28.72 -3.92 13.28
CA GLN A 677 29.39 -3.30 14.42
C GLN A 677 28.76 -1.95 14.79
N THR A 678 28.31 -1.16 13.81
CA THR A 678 27.55 0.08 14.07
C THR A 678 26.21 -0.25 14.72
N GLU A 679 25.52 -1.28 14.23
CA GLU A 679 24.25 -1.81 14.77
C GLU A 679 24.46 -2.39 16.19
N ARG A 680 25.54 -3.12 16.43
CA ARG A 680 25.91 -3.65 17.77
C ARG A 680 26.34 -2.57 18.76
N LEU A 681 27.28 -1.69 18.43
CA LEU A 681 27.69 -0.58 19.30
C LEU A 681 26.50 0.33 19.61
N HIS A 682 25.59 0.49 18.65
CA HIS A 682 24.32 1.19 18.86
C HIS A 682 23.38 0.42 19.81
N GLN A 683 23.26 -0.91 19.72
CA GLN A 683 22.50 -1.72 20.69
C GLN A 683 23.16 -1.72 22.09
N GLU A 684 24.44 -2.05 22.19
CA GLU A 684 25.21 -2.11 23.44
C GLU A 684 25.23 -0.74 24.15
N GLY A 685 25.47 0.35 23.41
CA GLY A 685 25.35 1.70 23.94
C GLY A 685 23.91 2.06 24.37
N THR A 686 22.89 1.64 23.60
CA THR A 686 21.47 1.80 23.96
C THR A 686 21.09 1.04 25.24
N LEU A 687 21.84 0.01 25.63
CA LEU A 687 21.58 -0.87 26.77
C LEU A 687 22.36 -0.51 28.05
N ALA A 688 23.24 0.50 28.02
CA ALA A 688 23.95 0.94 29.23
C ALA A 688 22.96 1.55 30.25
N PRO A 689 23.09 1.28 31.58
CA PRO A 689 22.07 1.69 32.56
C PRO A 689 21.73 3.19 32.57
N PRO A 690 22.68 4.15 32.49
CA PRO A 690 22.36 5.57 32.41
C PRO A 690 21.60 5.97 31.12
N ILE A 691 21.82 5.22 30.03
CA ILE A 691 21.14 5.44 28.75
C ILE A 691 19.74 4.81 28.76
N LEU A 692 19.55 3.66 29.42
CA LEU A 692 18.22 3.12 29.68
C LEU A 692 17.40 4.08 30.56
N GLU A 693 17.97 4.60 31.65
CA GLU A 693 17.34 5.65 32.47
C GLU A 693 16.96 6.89 31.64
N LEU A 694 17.84 7.36 30.77
CA LEU A 694 17.57 8.49 29.87
C LEU A 694 16.41 8.15 28.91
N ARG A 695 16.39 6.94 28.34
CA ARG A 695 15.33 6.49 27.42
C ARG A 695 13.97 6.37 28.13
N GLU A 696 13.91 5.85 29.35
CA GLU A 696 12.66 5.86 30.14
C GLU A 696 12.18 7.29 30.45
N LYS A 697 13.09 8.22 30.74
CA LYS A 697 12.75 9.65 30.97
C LYS A 697 12.27 10.35 29.69
N LEU A 698 12.74 9.96 28.51
CA LEU A 698 12.36 10.52 27.21
C LEU A 698 11.07 9.93 26.61
N LYS A 699 10.71 8.68 26.97
CA LYS A 699 9.52 7.99 26.42
C LYS A 699 8.23 8.83 26.45
N PRO A 700 7.85 9.51 27.56
CA PRO A 700 6.58 10.26 27.61
C PRO A 700 6.53 11.44 26.63
N GLU A 701 7.64 12.16 26.46
CA GLU A 701 7.79 13.29 25.53
C GLU A 701 7.64 12.81 24.08
N LEU A 702 8.39 11.76 23.71
CA LEU A 702 8.37 11.22 22.35
C LEU A 702 7.05 10.50 22.01
N MET A 703 6.41 9.85 22.98
CA MET A 703 5.04 9.34 22.82
C MET A 703 4.01 10.46 22.63
N GLY A 704 4.23 11.63 23.24
CA GLY A 704 3.43 12.83 22.98
C GLY A 704 3.54 13.31 21.52
N LEU A 705 4.75 13.31 20.96
CA LEU A 705 4.99 13.68 19.56
C LEU A 705 4.39 12.64 18.58
N ILE A 706 4.50 11.34 18.87
CA ILE A 706 3.79 10.30 18.10
C ILE A 706 2.28 10.52 18.18
N ARG A 707 1.74 10.80 19.37
CA ARG A 707 0.29 11.05 19.56
C ARG A 707 -0.18 12.22 18.71
N GLN A 708 0.57 13.32 18.69
CA GLN A 708 0.28 14.49 17.84
C GLN A 708 0.36 14.14 16.35
N GLN A 709 1.38 13.39 15.92
CA GLN A 709 1.51 12.95 14.53
C GLN A 709 0.34 12.05 14.09
N ARG A 710 -0.12 11.12 14.94
CA ARG A 710 -1.29 10.28 14.66
C ARG A 710 -2.57 11.10 14.53
N LEU A 711 -2.78 12.10 15.39
CA LEU A 711 -3.93 13.01 15.29
C LEU A 711 -3.88 13.83 14.00
N LEU A 712 -2.71 14.34 13.61
CA LEU A 712 -2.52 15.02 12.32
C LEU A 712 -2.81 14.09 11.13
N ARG A 713 -2.38 12.82 11.17
CA ARG A 713 -2.74 11.81 10.15
C ARG A 713 -4.24 11.55 10.04
N LEU A 714 -4.95 11.53 11.16
CA LEU A 714 -6.42 11.46 11.14
C LEU A 714 -7.01 12.73 10.50
N CYS A 715 -6.45 13.91 10.76
CA CYS A 715 -6.91 15.17 10.17
C CYS A 715 -6.63 15.30 8.67
N GLU A 716 -5.53 14.75 8.16
CA GLU A 716 -5.30 14.61 6.72
C GLU A 716 -6.32 13.66 6.06
N GLY A 717 -6.79 12.66 6.80
CA GLY A 717 -7.79 11.70 6.34
C GLY A 717 -7.23 10.58 5.46
N THR A 718 -8.11 9.66 5.05
CA THR A 718 -7.76 8.45 4.30
C THR A 718 -8.95 7.93 3.49
N LEU A 719 -8.69 7.37 2.31
CA LEU A 719 -9.67 6.63 1.51
C LEU A 719 -9.72 5.17 1.95
N PHE A 720 -10.92 4.69 2.22
CA PHE A 720 -11.23 3.33 2.64
C PHE A 720 -12.11 2.65 1.60
N ARG A 721 -11.98 1.33 1.45
CA ARG A 721 -12.93 0.54 0.65
C ARG A 721 -14.24 0.37 1.40
N LYS A 722 -15.38 0.55 0.73
CA LYS A 722 -16.71 0.33 1.33
C LYS A 722 -16.96 -1.17 1.51
N ILE A 723 -17.35 -1.58 2.71
CA ILE A 723 -17.43 -3.00 3.10
C ILE A 723 -18.68 -3.65 2.49
N SER A 724 -18.57 -4.11 1.25
CA SER A 724 -19.60 -4.89 0.57
C SER A 724 -19.51 -6.37 0.93
N SER A 725 -20.67 -7.06 1.01
CA SER A 725 -20.72 -8.50 1.19
C SER A 725 -20.33 -9.29 -0.08
N ARG A 726 -20.30 -8.64 -1.25
CA ARG A 726 -20.06 -9.21 -2.59
C ARG A 726 -19.18 -8.28 -3.44
N ARG A 727 -18.58 -8.78 -4.54
CA ARG A 727 -17.59 -8.09 -5.42
C ARG A 727 -18.17 -6.92 -6.24
N ARG A 728 -18.75 -5.92 -5.58
CA ARG A 728 -19.01 -4.58 -6.13
C ARG A 728 -17.70 -3.83 -6.35
N GLN A 729 -17.68 -2.92 -7.33
CA GLN A 729 -16.71 -1.83 -7.50
C GLN A 729 -16.02 -1.37 -6.21
N ASP A 730 -14.76 -0.96 -6.35
CA ASP A 730 -13.97 -0.22 -5.36
C ASP A 730 -14.55 1.20 -5.12
N LYS A 731 -15.78 1.26 -4.61
CA LYS A 731 -16.37 2.48 -4.07
C LYS A 731 -15.59 2.85 -2.82
N LEU A 732 -14.76 3.87 -2.99
CA LEU A 732 -13.99 4.45 -1.90
C LEU A 732 -14.90 5.41 -1.11
N TRP A 733 -14.68 5.44 0.20
CA TRP A 733 -15.23 6.47 1.08
C TRP A 733 -14.08 7.12 1.83
N PHE A 734 -14.13 8.43 1.98
CA PHE A 734 -13.12 9.19 2.69
C PHE A 734 -13.56 9.39 4.13
N CYS A 735 -12.62 9.27 5.06
CA CYS A 735 -12.83 9.66 6.47
C CYS A 735 -11.65 10.49 6.95
N CYS A 736 -11.92 11.52 7.74
CA CYS A 736 -10.94 12.38 8.40
C CYS A 736 -11.44 12.83 9.79
N LEU A 737 -10.54 13.37 10.60
CA LEU A 737 -10.83 14.02 11.87
C LEU A 737 -10.85 15.55 11.67
N SER A 738 -11.86 16.22 12.19
CA SER A 738 -11.92 17.69 12.22
C SER A 738 -10.68 18.27 12.95
N PRO A 739 -10.10 19.41 12.52
CA PRO A 739 -8.87 19.99 13.12
C PRO A 739 -8.93 20.40 14.60
N ASN A 740 -10.10 20.29 15.23
CA ASN A 740 -10.29 20.51 16.68
C ASN A 740 -10.32 19.18 17.48
N HIS A 741 -10.18 18.04 16.79
CA HIS A 741 -10.24 16.67 17.30
C HIS A 741 -11.58 16.26 17.95
N LYS A 742 -12.72 16.88 17.58
CA LYS A 742 -14.04 16.63 18.20
C LYS A 742 -15.04 15.86 17.35
N VAL A 743 -14.83 15.76 16.05
CA VAL A 743 -15.77 15.13 15.10
C VAL A 743 -14.98 14.36 14.03
N LEU A 744 -15.29 13.08 13.83
CA LEU A 744 -14.90 12.35 12.62
C LEU A 744 -15.91 12.68 11.51
N GLN A 745 -15.41 13.04 10.33
CA GLN A 745 -16.21 13.43 9.17
C GLN A 745 -15.94 12.46 8.02
N TYR A 746 -16.97 12.06 7.29
CA TYR A 746 -16.83 11.04 6.24
C TYR A 746 -17.91 11.08 5.16
N GLY A 747 -17.68 10.34 4.06
CA GLY A 747 -18.63 10.17 2.96
C GLY A 747 -18.04 9.39 1.77
N ASP A 748 -18.90 8.91 0.88
CA ASP A 748 -18.50 8.23 -0.36
C ASP A 748 -17.83 9.20 -1.34
N VAL A 749 -16.87 8.72 -2.14
CA VAL A 749 -16.09 9.52 -3.10
C VAL A 749 -16.07 8.82 -4.47
N GLU A 750 -16.18 9.59 -5.55
CA GLU A 750 -16.10 9.06 -6.92
C GLU A 750 -14.65 8.75 -7.35
N GLU A 751 -14.50 7.69 -8.15
CA GLU A 751 -13.21 7.16 -8.59
C GLU A 751 -12.45 8.17 -9.47
N GLY A 752 -11.28 8.62 -9.00
CA GLY A 752 -10.43 9.59 -9.70
C GLY A 752 -10.63 11.06 -9.32
N ALA A 753 -11.50 11.37 -8.37
CA ALA A 753 -11.65 12.74 -7.83
C ALA A 753 -10.43 13.15 -6.97
N SER A 754 -10.19 14.46 -6.86
CA SER A 754 -9.27 15.03 -5.86
C SER A 754 -9.83 14.83 -4.44
N PRO A 755 -8.99 14.72 -3.39
CA PRO A 755 -9.46 14.54 -2.02
C PRO A 755 -10.50 15.60 -1.63
N PRO A 756 -11.66 15.22 -1.04
CA PRO A 756 -12.76 16.13 -0.78
C PRO A 756 -12.38 17.17 0.29
N THR A 757 -12.97 18.37 0.19
CA THR A 757 -12.80 19.40 1.22
C THR A 757 -13.59 19.04 2.47
N LEU A 758 -13.13 19.52 3.63
CA LEU A 758 -13.72 19.19 4.94
C LEU A 758 -15.23 19.54 5.05
N GLU A 759 -15.69 20.49 4.24
CA GLU A 759 -17.08 20.99 4.21
C GLU A 759 -18.00 20.17 3.27
N SER A 760 -17.46 19.33 2.38
CA SER A 760 -18.27 18.54 1.43
C SER A 760 -18.57 17.11 1.90
N LEU A 761 -18.11 16.72 3.10
CA LEU A 761 -18.38 15.41 3.68
C LEU A 761 -19.74 15.40 4.41
N PRO A 762 -20.73 14.59 3.98
CA PRO A 762 -22.10 14.66 4.46
C PRO A 762 -22.32 14.02 5.84
N GLU A 763 -21.48 13.07 6.25
CA GLU A 763 -21.65 12.36 7.52
C GLU A 763 -20.65 12.81 8.58
N GLN A 764 -21.12 12.84 9.83
CA GLN A 764 -20.37 13.26 11.00
C GLN A 764 -20.64 12.31 12.17
N LEU A 765 -19.60 12.04 12.96
CA LEU A 765 -19.62 11.27 14.20
C LEU A 765 -18.87 12.06 15.28
N PRO A 766 -19.55 12.61 16.30
CA PRO A 766 -18.88 13.27 17.41
C PRO A 766 -17.99 12.29 18.18
N VAL A 767 -16.77 12.72 18.48
CA VAL A 767 -15.75 11.91 19.17
C VAL A 767 -16.16 11.59 20.61
N ALA A 768 -17.00 12.44 21.21
CA ALA A 768 -17.55 12.22 22.55
C ALA A 768 -18.58 11.07 22.62
N ASP A 769 -19.15 10.66 21.49
CA ASP A 769 -20.15 9.58 21.42
C ASP A 769 -19.48 8.20 21.19
N ILE A 770 -18.16 8.18 20.95
CA ILE A 770 -17.39 6.94 20.71
C ILE A 770 -17.17 6.19 22.03
N LYS A 771 -17.53 4.90 22.03
CA LYS A 771 -17.41 3.98 23.16
C LYS A 771 -16.12 3.17 23.13
N ALA A 772 -15.83 2.52 21.99
CA ALA A 772 -14.70 1.61 21.88
C ALA A 772 -14.12 1.54 20.46
N LEU A 773 -12.87 1.08 20.38
CA LEU A 773 -12.22 0.64 19.15
C LEU A 773 -12.12 -0.89 19.19
N LEU A 774 -12.67 -1.55 18.17
CA LEU A 774 -12.62 -3.00 17.96
C LEU A 774 -11.73 -3.32 16.76
N THR A 775 -11.06 -4.47 16.78
CA THR A 775 -10.10 -4.88 15.73
C THR A 775 -10.26 -6.35 15.34
N GLY A 776 -10.14 -6.63 14.05
CA GLY A 776 -10.18 -7.96 13.45
C GLY A 776 -11.39 -8.79 13.85
N LYS A 777 -11.15 -9.96 14.45
CA LYS A 777 -12.19 -10.91 14.90
C LYS A 777 -13.24 -10.32 15.85
N ASP A 778 -12.97 -9.16 16.44
CA ASP A 778 -13.85 -8.50 17.40
C ASP A 778 -14.79 -7.47 16.76
N CYS A 779 -14.57 -7.13 15.48
CA CYS A 779 -15.46 -6.29 14.67
C CYS A 779 -16.76 -7.02 14.29
N PRO A 780 -17.95 -6.39 14.37
CA PRO A 780 -19.22 -7.05 14.01
C PRO A 780 -19.27 -7.55 12.57
N HIS A 781 -18.81 -6.72 11.60
CA HIS A 781 -18.76 -7.06 10.17
C HIS A 781 -17.82 -8.24 9.83
N VAL A 782 -16.97 -8.66 10.78
CA VAL A 782 -16.17 -9.88 10.71
C VAL A 782 -16.91 -11.07 11.33
N ARG A 783 -17.55 -10.86 12.48
CA ARG A 783 -18.25 -11.90 13.26
C ARG A 783 -19.49 -12.48 12.56
N GLU A 784 -20.23 -11.67 11.80
CA GLU A 784 -21.47 -12.10 11.12
C GLU A 784 -21.24 -13.13 10.00
N LYS A 785 -20.02 -13.22 9.44
CA LYS A 785 -19.63 -14.26 8.47
C LYS A 785 -19.32 -15.58 9.18
N GLY A 786 -20.35 -16.18 9.76
CA GLY A 786 -20.29 -17.34 10.65
C GLY A 786 -19.87 -18.69 10.03
N SER A 787 -18.63 -18.82 9.55
CA SER A 787 -17.91 -20.10 9.54
C SER A 787 -16.39 -19.87 9.54
N GLY A 788 -15.65 -20.62 10.35
CA GLY A 788 -14.23 -20.37 10.59
C GLY A 788 -13.31 -20.74 9.42
N LYS A 789 -12.20 -20.00 9.29
CA LYS A 789 -11.06 -20.18 8.34
C LYS A 789 -11.17 -19.53 6.95
N GLN A 790 -12.04 -18.54 6.73
CA GLN A 790 -11.95 -17.69 5.53
C GLN A 790 -11.21 -16.37 5.84
N ASN A 791 -10.37 -15.91 4.90
CA ASN A 791 -9.67 -14.62 4.86
C ASN A 791 -9.09 -14.05 6.17
N LYS A 792 -8.10 -14.74 6.73
CA LYS A 792 -7.31 -14.26 7.89
C LYS A 792 -6.76 -12.84 7.71
N ASP A 793 -6.21 -12.53 6.54
CA ASP A 793 -5.41 -11.31 6.37
C ASP A 793 -6.27 -10.05 6.17
N LEU A 794 -7.51 -10.19 5.66
CA LEU A 794 -8.52 -9.12 5.70
C LEU A 794 -8.97 -8.81 7.13
N TYR A 795 -9.00 -9.80 8.03
CA TYR A 795 -9.26 -9.56 9.45
C TYR A 795 -8.10 -8.82 10.13
N GLU A 796 -6.85 -8.96 9.66
CA GLU A 796 -5.71 -8.18 10.18
C GLU A 796 -5.72 -6.69 9.73
N LEU A 797 -6.63 -6.30 8.83
CA LEU A 797 -6.84 -4.92 8.38
C LEU A 797 -8.20 -4.32 8.80
N ALA A 798 -9.07 -5.10 9.45
CA ALA A 798 -10.42 -4.70 9.85
C ALA A 798 -10.44 -4.01 11.20
N PHE A 799 -11.11 -2.86 11.32
CA PHE A 799 -11.41 -2.21 12.60
C PHE A 799 -12.81 -1.60 12.62
N SER A 800 -13.38 -1.43 13.80
CA SER A 800 -14.69 -0.80 13.99
C SER A 800 -14.63 0.18 15.15
N VAL A 801 -15.18 1.37 14.95
CA VAL A 801 -15.45 2.34 16.01
C VAL A 801 -16.88 2.13 16.48
N SER A 802 -17.08 1.68 17.73
CA SER A 802 -18.42 1.60 18.31
C SER A 802 -18.80 2.92 18.98
N TYR A 803 -20.05 3.32 18.86
CA TYR A 803 -20.54 4.62 19.34
C TYR A 803 -22.02 4.57 19.74
N ASP A 804 -22.44 5.52 20.58
CA ASP A 804 -23.83 5.64 21.01
C ASP A 804 -24.71 6.22 19.89
N HIS A 805 -25.73 5.46 19.46
CA HIS A 805 -26.72 5.91 18.50
C HIS A 805 -28.15 5.71 19.02
N GLY A 806 -28.50 6.49 20.05
CA GLY A 806 -29.83 6.43 20.66
C GLY A 806 -29.87 5.43 21.81
N GLU A 807 -30.51 4.28 21.62
CA GLU A 807 -30.60 3.22 22.64
C GLU A 807 -29.80 1.96 22.26
N GLU A 808 -29.21 1.97 21.06
CA GLU A 808 -28.40 0.87 20.51
C GLU A 808 -26.95 1.32 20.28
N GLU A 809 -26.02 0.37 20.34
CA GLU A 809 -24.60 0.60 20.02
C GLU A 809 -24.38 0.40 18.51
N ALA A 810 -24.04 1.50 17.82
CA ALA A 810 -23.76 1.50 16.39
C ALA A 810 -22.26 1.34 16.13
N TYR A 811 -21.90 0.95 14.90
CA TYR A 811 -20.53 0.65 14.51
C TYR A 811 -20.18 1.29 13.18
N LEU A 812 -19.18 2.19 13.17
CA LEU A 812 -18.54 2.66 11.95
C LEU A 812 -17.43 1.67 11.60
N ASN A 813 -17.61 0.94 10.50
CA ASN A 813 -16.80 -0.22 10.13
C ASN A 813 -15.78 0.14 9.03
N PHE A 814 -14.51 -0.23 9.24
CA PHE A 814 -13.38 0.08 8.37
C PHE A 814 -12.62 -1.19 7.96
N ILE A 815 -12.17 -1.23 6.70
CA ILE A 815 -11.07 -2.10 6.25
C ILE A 815 -9.98 -1.17 5.73
N ALA A 816 -8.83 -1.16 6.39
CA ALA A 816 -7.72 -0.28 6.03
C ALA A 816 -7.18 -0.61 4.63
N PRO A 817 -6.74 0.39 3.83
CA PRO A 817 -6.13 0.15 2.53
C PRO A 817 -4.75 -0.52 2.64
N SER A 818 -4.08 -0.44 3.80
CA SER A 818 -2.82 -1.14 4.09
C SER A 818 -2.64 -1.38 5.60
N LYS A 819 -1.72 -2.29 5.96
CA LYS A 819 -1.34 -2.52 7.38
C LYS A 819 -0.74 -1.29 8.05
N ARG A 820 -0.12 -0.38 7.28
CA ARG A 820 0.37 0.90 7.77
C ARG A 820 -0.80 1.82 8.16
N GLU A 821 -1.78 2.01 7.29
CA GLU A 821 -2.94 2.84 7.61
C GLU A 821 -3.80 2.21 8.73
N PHE A 822 -3.88 0.87 8.79
CA PHE A 822 -4.48 0.17 9.93
C PHE A 822 -3.81 0.58 11.26
N HIS A 823 -2.47 0.52 11.34
CA HIS A 823 -1.73 0.96 12.52
C HIS A 823 -1.90 2.46 12.82
N LEU A 824 -1.81 3.33 11.81
CA LEU A 824 -1.94 4.78 12.00
C LEU A 824 -3.34 5.18 12.50
N TRP A 825 -4.40 4.56 11.95
CA TRP A 825 -5.78 4.83 12.37
C TRP A 825 -6.12 4.22 13.73
N THR A 826 -5.72 2.97 13.99
CA THR A 826 -5.99 2.34 15.31
C THR A 826 -5.22 3.02 16.44
N ASP A 827 -3.97 3.43 16.21
CA ASP A 827 -3.23 4.27 17.18
C ASP A 827 -3.87 5.66 17.31
N GLY A 828 -4.22 6.32 16.21
CA GLY A 828 -4.83 7.66 16.23
C GLY A 828 -6.16 7.69 16.99
N LEU A 829 -7.01 6.68 16.77
CA LEU A 829 -8.28 6.53 17.48
C LEU A 829 -8.06 6.16 18.96
N SER A 830 -7.06 5.33 19.27
CA SER A 830 -6.67 5.05 20.67
C SER A 830 -6.19 6.33 21.37
N ALA A 831 -5.30 7.08 20.72
CA ALA A 831 -4.79 8.38 21.16
C ALA A 831 -5.89 9.43 21.36
N LEU A 832 -6.93 9.39 20.53
CA LEU A 832 -8.10 10.27 20.61
C LEU A 832 -8.97 9.94 21.83
N LEU A 833 -9.18 8.65 22.11
CA LEU A 833 -9.92 8.13 23.27
C LEU A 833 -9.12 8.15 24.59
N GLY A 834 -7.83 8.48 24.54
CA GLY A 834 -6.93 8.44 25.70
C GLY A 834 -6.38 7.05 26.05
N SER A 835 -6.67 6.05 25.22
CA SER A 835 -6.12 4.70 25.29
C SER A 835 -4.65 4.65 24.85
N PRO A 836 -3.84 3.68 25.34
CA PRO A 836 -2.46 3.51 24.90
C PRO A 836 -2.39 3.10 23.43
N MET A 837 -1.53 3.77 22.66
CA MET A 837 -1.19 3.39 21.28
C MET A 837 -0.34 2.11 21.30
N GLY A 838 -0.90 1.02 20.79
CA GLY A 838 -0.34 -0.33 20.93
C GLY A 838 0.22 -0.95 19.64
N SER A 839 0.15 -0.26 18.50
CA SER A 839 0.54 -0.86 17.23
C SER A 839 2.04 -1.12 17.09
N GLU A 840 2.39 -2.02 16.17
CA GLU A 840 3.78 -2.22 15.76
C GLU A 840 4.40 -0.95 15.17
N GLN A 841 3.63 -0.10 14.47
CA GLN A 841 4.14 1.17 13.94
C GLN A 841 4.52 2.13 15.06
N THR A 842 3.71 2.27 16.12
CA THR A 842 4.06 3.12 17.27
C THR A 842 5.29 2.60 18.00
N ARG A 843 5.44 1.27 18.12
CA ARG A 843 6.66 0.66 18.68
C ARG A 843 7.91 0.99 17.84
N LEU A 844 7.81 0.94 16.51
CA LEU A 844 8.91 1.26 15.60
C LEU A 844 9.25 2.77 15.60
N ASP A 845 8.24 3.63 15.53
CA ASP A 845 8.40 5.09 15.57
C ASP A 845 9.02 5.54 16.90
N LEU A 846 8.56 4.98 18.03
CA LEU A 846 9.12 5.26 19.36
C LEU A 846 10.56 4.80 19.47
N GLU A 847 10.90 3.59 18.98
CA GLU A 847 12.26 3.09 19.00
C GLU A 847 13.19 3.97 18.13
N GLN A 848 12.72 4.42 16.96
CA GLN A 848 13.47 5.31 16.07
C GLN A 848 13.69 6.69 16.71
N LEU A 849 12.65 7.29 17.31
CA LEU A 849 12.74 8.58 17.99
C LEU A 849 13.62 8.51 19.24
N LEU A 850 13.46 7.47 20.09
CA LEU A 850 14.33 7.23 21.24
C LEU A 850 15.78 7.07 20.79
N THR A 851 16.01 6.32 19.72
CA THR A 851 17.33 6.12 19.12
C THR A 851 17.97 7.43 18.67
N MET A 852 17.23 8.28 17.96
CA MET A 852 17.75 9.56 17.47
C MET A 852 17.97 10.56 18.60
N GLU A 853 17.02 10.69 19.53
CA GLU A 853 17.14 11.59 20.66
C GLU A 853 18.28 11.17 21.61
N THR A 854 18.41 9.88 21.91
CA THR A 854 19.54 9.33 22.68
C THR A 854 20.86 9.68 22.02
N LYS A 855 21.01 9.42 20.71
CA LYS A 855 22.23 9.76 19.96
C LYS A 855 22.56 11.25 20.07
N LEU A 856 21.57 12.13 19.95
CA LEU A 856 21.77 13.58 20.02
C LEU A 856 22.22 14.06 21.41
N ARG A 857 21.68 13.48 22.49
CA ARG A 857 22.16 13.75 23.87
C ARG A 857 23.58 13.24 24.11
N LEU A 858 23.99 12.20 23.39
CA LEU A 858 25.33 11.61 23.50
C LEU A 858 26.39 12.27 22.60
N LEU A 859 26.01 13.14 21.65
CA LEU A 859 26.97 13.89 20.82
C LEU A 859 27.89 14.80 21.66
N GLU A 860 27.39 15.35 22.77
CA GLU A 860 28.18 16.17 23.70
C GLU A 860 29.14 15.34 24.57
N LEU A 861 28.98 14.01 24.55
CA LEU A 861 29.80 13.02 25.26
C LEU A 861 30.59 12.12 24.29
N GLU A 862 30.71 12.51 23.02
CA GLU A 862 31.40 11.72 22.01
C GLU A 862 32.90 11.56 22.38
N ASN A 863 33.33 10.30 22.59
CA ASN A 863 34.62 9.87 23.14
C ASN A 863 34.79 10.00 24.68
N VAL A 864 33.75 10.35 25.44
CA VAL A 864 33.78 10.30 26.92
C VAL A 864 33.28 8.92 27.40
N PRO A 865 34.01 8.20 28.28
CA PRO A 865 33.52 6.96 28.85
C PRO A 865 32.33 7.22 29.77
N ILE A 866 31.17 6.63 29.46
CA ILE A 866 29.95 6.75 30.26
C ILE A 866 30.11 5.88 31.52
N PRO A 867 30.08 6.44 32.74
CA PRO A 867 30.27 5.66 33.95
C PRO A 867 29.02 4.83 34.28
N GLU A 868 29.22 3.58 34.70
CA GLU A 868 28.10 2.68 35.06
C GLU A 868 27.29 3.16 36.28
N GLN A 869 27.91 3.97 37.13
CA GLN A 869 27.28 4.63 38.27
C GLN A 869 27.49 6.15 38.17
N PRO A 870 26.48 6.99 38.44
CA PRO A 870 26.66 8.44 38.44
C PRO A 870 27.66 8.84 39.55
N PRO A 871 28.67 9.69 39.24
CA PRO A 871 29.60 10.16 40.26
C PRO A 871 28.84 10.97 41.34
N PRO A 872 29.26 10.88 42.61
CA PRO A 872 28.57 11.56 43.71
C PRO A 872 28.60 13.08 43.51
N ILE A 873 27.43 13.71 43.64
CA ILE A 873 27.33 15.17 43.65
C ILE A 873 28.11 15.68 44.88
N PRO A 874 29.10 16.58 44.71
CA PRO A 874 29.82 17.13 45.85
C PRO A 874 28.89 17.93 46.76
N PRO A 875 29.18 18.04 48.07
CA PRO A 875 28.39 18.87 48.96
C PRO A 875 28.37 20.33 48.46
N PRO A 876 27.27 21.07 48.69
CA PRO A 876 27.21 22.47 48.29
C PRO A 876 28.35 23.27 48.95
N PRO A 877 28.92 24.27 48.25
CA PRO A 877 30.02 25.06 48.79
C PRO A 877 29.60 25.77 50.07
N THR A 878 30.53 25.93 51.02
CA THR A 878 30.28 26.54 52.34
C THR A 878 29.88 28.02 52.27
N ASN A 879 30.01 28.64 51.09
CA ASN A 879 29.47 29.95 50.75
C ASN A 879 29.02 29.97 49.28
N PHE A 880 28.02 30.79 48.96
CA PHE A 880 27.55 31.02 47.58
C PHE A 880 28.30 32.19 46.91
N ASN A 881 29.56 32.41 47.31
CA ASN A 881 30.43 33.41 46.70
C ASN A 881 31.06 32.80 45.43
N PHE A 882 30.30 32.78 44.34
CA PHE A 882 30.76 32.25 43.06
C PHE A 882 31.99 33.02 42.57
N CYS A 883 32.97 32.32 41.97
CA CYS A 883 34.23 32.91 41.51
C CYS A 883 34.08 33.88 40.30
N TYR A 884 32.86 34.06 39.80
CA TYR A 884 32.50 34.97 38.72
C TYR A 884 31.18 35.66 39.08
N ASP A 885 31.19 36.98 39.14
CA ASP A 885 29.96 37.76 39.23
C ASP A 885 29.19 37.65 37.90
N CYS A 886 28.02 37.02 37.91
CA CYS A 886 27.13 36.98 36.75
C CYS A 886 26.46 38.33 36.44
N SER A 887 26.77 39.39 37.20
CA SER A 887 26.25 40.74 37.02
C SER A 887 27.01 41.57 35.97
N ILE A 888 27.44 40.95 34.86
CA ILE A 888 27.86 41.70 33.67
C ILE A 888 26.61 42.15 32.91
N THR A 889 25.98 43.19 33.45
CA THR A 889 25.05 44.05 32.74
C THR A 889 25.80 45.27 32.23
N GLU A 890 26.49 45.12 31.09
CA GLU A 890 26.91 46.25 30.25
C GLU A 890 25.93 46.40 29.06
N PRO A 891 25.69 47.64 28.57
CA PRO A 891 24.52 47.98 27.75
C PRO A 891 24.66 47.75 26.23
#